data_AF-A0A5C5PWQ5-F1
#
_entry.id   AF-A0A5C5PWQ5-F1
#
_cell.length_a   1.000
_cell.length_b   1.000
_cell.length_c   1.000
_cell.angle_alpha   90.00
_cell.angle_beta   90.00
_cell.angle_gamma   90.00
#
_symmetry.space_group_name_H-M   'P 1'
#
loop_
_entity.id
_entity.type
_entity.pdbx_description
1 polymer ?
#
loop_
_entity_poly.entity_id
_entity_poly.type
_entity_poly.pdbx_seq_one_letter_code
_entity_poly.pdbx_strand_id
1 'polypeptide(L)'
;MPKDYSPLLDLLIVSRPGREHDRDRFKAALLTLDLYSVFDIIRLSRNDFIDRLAQYCDDDGGEAYDNAVGYASQIELLARDPSSLDDDTLRNRRSAITDPRAPPTYATLFPGNGEAFCSASSLAAVDSPAAYLRALYMFALQLEQTGKGTKEKITLNRRRPTLRDLMIDDENTHRELPMLTLVNETLSVPVKKYLNDNSDLYGNRTVEQVLTELRYPFELPFDLAHQQCVLGLSAQKPRLGALNYLISLKLPYNHQPENKYGVVQQEAYEAQRLLTLLSPAQQNLLTEDVYGQNPAIDSPPASFFKKHYGHSQPITDQQQFMQSTGLNTDQLLELLALGRYHPRRSAHVLPVQAQMTTDQNMGARYVNGPVVSEQKSLGLSTVTADKMILVQTSPQRYDRLQRMIRLQRWLDIPFFELDEFVHSAQGCEGTPTDSLVINDNTLRALGVFRYLSQRYGIKLHTFSAWLYQLPVHGTAQHAALFDQVFNPPHWLHSPLMLDNQALDLTTTDATLFRICAALGLEDTPVSLGLLKARTQLYSGAPARNITTLSSFYRQATLPALFGLSIYECDQLVQMLGGADYRRQLVTPLLRTSGSNAPSDFLDVLMQLDWVVTWLKDSKTSITQLRQQLLLDTVSAPAPVQARLTQLHNALHGMPGYFLPQTTFDELDLPQAEASAKHLELPWNLVLAKALLRANVLPNKQPKLEAMEKAIDVVVDRYTTLSLDYERNRALKSVAKQKLYTVVGAAFAQLQPFKADVEDVLKDASQASEASGLNKQAFKQTTRALANALGSQHPKDTLKHILLYLPNAEADLQLPLSRTVLQSFLLNPHWLDAEQASTSMLKLTLSTLYLFQRFNHFSLQYGVNHDTLLIYLNEANPQVLPEDWTSLNVQSHRQLSEIMGWSPAEVELLTQRLPEKRVRSMVELDWLMRCHDATKATGLSAKMVLLATGLTTTYSSDDWKHVGVAALGTHPRNDHV
;
A
#
# COMPACT_ATOMS: atom_id res chain seq x y z
N MET A 1 12.41 39.17 -2.02
CA MET A 1 12.95 40.48 -2.45
C MET A 1 12.67 40.60 -3.94
N PRO A 2 12.13 41.71 -4.46
CA PRO A 2 12.28 43.08 -3.98
C PRO A 2 11.10 43.58 -3.13
N LYS A 3 11.44 44.56 -2.28
CA LYS A 3 10.53 45.47 -1.57
C LYS A 3 10.15 46.61 -2.52
N ASP A 4 8.98 47.23 -2.33
CA ASP A 4 8.81 48.69 -2.24
C ASP A 4 7.33 49.02 -1.96
N TYR A 5 7.06 49.45 -0.72
CA TYR A 5 6.65 50.82 -0.39
C TYR A 5 5.19 51.13 -0.77
N SER A 6 4.30 50.91 0.19
CA SER A 6 2.89 51.32 0.12
C SER A 6 2.78 52.83 0.41
N PRO A 7 2.04 53.60 -0.42
CA PRO A 7 1.88 55.06 -0.33
C PRO A 7 1.00 55.53 0.85
N LEU A 8 0.63 54.61 1.74
CA LEU A 8 -0.25 54.87 2.88
C LEU A 8 0.42 55.68 4.01
N LEU A 9 1.76 55.73 4.06
CA LEU A 9 2.48 56.50 5.08
C LEU A 9 2.65 58.00 4.74
N ASP A 10 2.57 58.39 3.46
CA ASP A 10 2.67 59.82 3.08
C ASP A 10 1.34 60.57 3.24
N LEU A 11 0.22 59.86 3.29
CA LEU A 11 -1.09 60.42 3.65
C LEU A 11 -1.23 60.68 5.17
N LEU A 12 -0.31 60.17 5.98
CA LEU A 12 -0.29 60.36 7.44
C LEU A 12 0.57 61.56 7.90
N ILE A 13 1.22 62.31 6.99
CA ILE A 13 2.20 63.36 7.37
C ILE A 13 1.84 64.79 6.92
N VAL A 14 0.80 65.02 6.11
CA VAL A 14 0.36 66.40 5.83
C VAL A 14 -0.73 66.83 6.80
N SER A 15 -0.32 67.46 7.89
CA SER A 15 -1.14 68.24 8.82
C SER A 15 -2.21 69.06 8.07
N ARG A 16 -3.48 68.63 8.11
CA ARG A 16 -4.60 69.42 7.58
C ARG A 16 -4.99 70.52 8.59
N PRO A 17 -5.08 71.79 8.16
CA PRO A 17 -5.45 72.92 9.02
C PRO A 17 -6.96 72.96 9.25
N GLY A 18 -7.38 73.22 10.50
CA GLY A 18 -8.64 73.86 10.90
C GLY A 18 -9.98 73.27 10.39
N ARG A 19 -10.73 72.60 11.28
CA ARG A 19 -12.14 72.15 11.12
C ARG A 19 -13.15 73.20 10.63
N GLU A 20 -12.79 74.48 10.59
CA GLU A 20 -13.65 75.53 10.04
C GLU A 20 -13.62 75.59 8.51
N HIS A 21 -12.51 75.22 7.85
CA HIS A 21 -12.41 75.27 6.38
C HIS A 21 -13.17 74.12 5.66
N ASP A 22 -13.24 72.92 6.25
CA ASP A 22 -13.92 71.76 5.63
C ASP A 22 -15.45 71.90 5.62
N ARG A 23 -16.05 72.47 6.68
CA ARG A 23 -17.51 72.70 6.76
C ARG A 23 -18.01 73.69 5.73
N ASP A 24 -17.24 74.75 5.48
CA ASP A 24 -17.57 75.74 4.46
C ASP A 24 -17.39 75.17 3.04
N ARG A 25 -16.45 74.24 2.84
CA ARG A 25 -16.20 73.57 1.56
C ARG A 25 -17.29 72.55 1.21
N PHE A 26 -17.73 71.75 2.16
CA PHE A 26 -18.86 70.82 2.00
C PHE A 26 -20.16 71.57 1.70
N LYS A 27 -20.43 72.65 2.45
CA LYS A 27 -21.61 73.49 2.24
C LYS A 27 -21.56 74.22 0.90
N ALA A 28 -20.40 74.71 0.48
CA ALA A 28 -20.22 75.28 -0.85
C ALA A 28 -20.43 74.23 -1.96
N ALA A 29 -19.92 73.01 -1.79
CA ALA A 29 -20.11 71.92 -2.75
C ALA A 29 -21.60 71.56 -2.92
N LEU A 30 -22.36 71.45 -1.82
CA LEU A 30 -23.81 71.22 -1.86
C LEU A 30 -24.57 72.35 -2.56
N LEU A 31 -24.20 73.61 -2.30
CA LEU A 31 -24.78 74.77 -2.97
C LEU A 31 -24.46 74.80 -4.48
N THR A 32 -23.26 74.34 -4.87
CA THR A 32 -22.85 74.26 -6.29
C THR A 32 -23.60 73.15 -7.03
N LEU A 33 -24.05 72.13 -6.30
CA LEU A 33 -24.87 71.01 -6.80
C LEU A 33 -26.38 71.27 -6.73
N ASP A 34 -26.82 72.49 -6.35
CA ASP A 34 -28.21 72.87 -6.12
C ASP A 34 -28.95 72.00 -5.07
N LEU A 35 -28.22 71.49 -4.06
CA LEU A 35 -28.77 70.68 -2.97
C LEU A 35 -28.90 71.53 -1.69
N TYR A 36 -30.13 71.93 -1.37
CA TYR A 36 -30.41 72.90 -0.30
C TYR A 36 -30.94 72.26 0.99
N SER A 37 -31.43 71.02 0.90
CA SER A 37 -31.96 70.28 2.05
C SER A 37 -31.55 68.82 2.03
N VAL A 38 -31.68 68.21 3.20
CA VAL A 38 -31.50 66.76 3.38
C VAL A 38 -32.45 65.97 2.47
N PHE A 39 -33.64 66.50 2.18
CA PHE A 39 -34.60 65.91 1.26
C PHE A 39 -34.13 65.97 -0.21
N ASP A 40 -33.33 66.96 -0.58
CA ASP A 40 -32.76 67.07 -1.93
C ASP A 40 -31.61 66.06 -2.12
N ILE A 41 -30.86 65.78 -1.06
CA ILE A 41 -29.81 64.74 -1.05
C ILE A 41 -30.44 63.35 -1.29
N ILE A 42 -31.48 62.98 -0.53
CA ILE A 42 -32.12 61.66 -0.66
C ILE A 42 -32.96 61.48 -1.93
N ARG A 43 -33.22 62.56 -2.69
CA ARG A 43 -33.86 62.48 -4.01
C ARG A 43 -32.92 61.93 -5.08
N LEU A 44 -31.61 62.00 -4.85
CA LEU A 44 -30.60 61.35 -5.67
C LEU A 44 -30.38 59.92 -5.15
N SER A 45 -29.91 59.01 -6.01
CA SER A 45 -29.47 57.69 -5.54
C SER A 45 -28.17 57.83 -4.74
N ARG A 46 -27.92 56.92 -3.79
CA ARG A 46 -26.72 56.96 -2.93
C ARG A 46 -25.42 57.06 -3.75
N ASN A 47 -25.31 56.28 -4.82
CA ASN A 47 -24.14 56.30 -5.69
C ASN A 47 -24.06 57.60 -6.51
N ASP A 48 -25.19 58.09 -7.05
CA ASP A 48 -25.19 59.35 -7.81
C ASP A 48 -24.81 60.55 -6.94
N PHE A 49 -25.24 60.58 -5.67
CA PHE A 49 -24.86 61.63 -4.73
C PHE A 49 -23.37 61.57 -4.40
N ILE A 50 -22.83 60.37 -4.10
CA ILE A 50 -21.41 60.17 -3.81
C ILE A 50 -20.55 60.60 -5.01
N ASP A 51 -20.90 60.16 -6.21
CA ASP A 51 -20.15 60.46 -7.43
C ASP A 51 -20.18 61.95 -7.78
N ARG A 52 -21.30 62.64 -7.52
CA ARG A 52 -21.43 64.09 -7.74
C ARG A 52 -20.71 64.89 -6.67
N LEU A 53 -20.78 64.48 -5.41
CA LEU A 53 -20.12 65.16 -4.30
C LEU A 53 -18.59 65.04 -4.40
N ALA A 54 -18.09 63.85 -4.76
CA ALA A 54 -16.66 63.56 -4.93
C ALA A 54 -15.97 64.45 -5.98
N GLN A 55 -16.72 65.06 -6.91
CA GLN A 55 -16.16 66.00 -7.89
C GLN A 55 -15.81 67.36 -7.30
N TYR A 56 -16.39 67.73 -6.15
CA TYR A 56 -16.26 69.05 -5.55
C TYR A 56 -15.72 69.02 -4.11
N CYS A 57 -15.80 67.87 -3.43
CA CYS A 57 -15.37 67.70 -2.04
C CYS A 57 -14.87 66.27 -1.78
N ASP A 58 -13.81 66.14 -0.97
CA ASP A 58 -13.23 64.84 -0.57
C ASP A 58 -13.88 64.24 0.70
N ASP A 59 -14.97 64.84 1.19
CA ASP A 59 -15.68 64.35 2.37
C ASP A 59 -16.44 63.04 2.09
N ASP A 60 -16.66 62.21 3.11
CA ASP A 60 -17.32 60.91 2.96
C ASP A 60 -18.81 61.09 2.57
N GLY A 61 -19.05 61.06 1.25
CA GLY A 61 -20.39 61.18 0.69
C GLY A 61 -21.33 60.04 1.08
N GLY A 62 -20.80 58.87 1.43
CA GLY A 62 -21.60 57.73 1.88
C GLY A 62 -22.16 57.98 3.28
N GLU A 63 -21.30 58.40 4.20
CA GLU A 63 -21.70 58.78 5.56
C GLU A 63 -22.65 59.99 5.54
N ALA A 64 -22.37 60.99 4.70
CA ALA A 64 -23.24 62.15 4.55
C ALA A 64 -24.64 61.79 4.00
N TYR A 65 -24.73 60.86 3.06
CA TYR A 65 -26.00 60.37 2.52
C TYR A 65 -26.78 59.57 3.57
N ASP A 66 -26.12 58.68 4.30
CA ASP A 66 -26.78 57.86 5.33
C ASP A 66 -27.27 58.71 6.50
N ASN A 67 -26.48 59.72 6.90
CA ASN A 67 -26.91 60.76 7.85
C ASN A 67 -28.09 61.57 7.31
N ALA A 68 -28.09 61.90 6.01
CA ALA A 68 -29.19 62.60 5.38
C ALA A 68 -30.48 61.76 5.41
N VAL A 69 -30.43 60.47 5.09
CA VAL A 69 -31.57 59.56 5.21
C VAL A 69 -32.08 59.51 6.66
N GLY A 70 -31.17 59.44 7.63
CA GLY A 70 -31.51 59.48 9.07
C GLY A 70 -32.21 60.77 9.48
N TYR A 71 -31.68 61.93 9.11
CA TYR A 71 -32.26 63.23 9.44
C TYR A 71 -33.58 63.50 8.69
N ALA A 72 -33.70 63.12 7.42
CA ALA A 72 -34.95 63.24 6.67
C ALA A 72 -36.07 62.39 7.31
N SER A 73 -35.74 61.17 7.74
CA SER A 73 -36.66 60.31 8.48
C SER A 73 -37.05 60.91 9.83
N GLN A 74 -36.10 61.52 10.56
CA GLN A 74 -36.41 62.27 11.80
C GLN A 74 -37.33 63.46 11.55
N ILE A 75 -37.12 64.23 10.49
CA ILE A 75 -37.96 65.40 10.14
C ILE A 75 -39.36 64.94 9.71
N GLU A 76 -39.48 63.86 8.93
CA GLU A 76 -40.77 63.29 8.53
C GLU A 76 -41.55 62.74 9.75
N LEU A 77 -40.84 62.18 10.74
CA LEU A 77 -41.43 61.71 11.99
C LEU A 77 -41.88 62.88 12.88
N LEU A 78 -41.06 63.93 13.01
CA LEU A 78 -41.42 65.18 13.72
C LEU A 78 -42.63 65.88 13.06
N ALA A 79 -42.75 65.81 11.74
CA ALA A 79 -43.90 66.34 11.00
C ALA A 79 -45.17 65.46 11.13
N ARG A 80 -45.03 64.19 11.50
CA ARG A 80 -46.14 63.23 11.73
C ARG A 80 -46.72 63.26 13.13
N ASP A 81 -46.15 64.03 14.07
CA ASP A 81 -46.72 64.26 15.40
C ASP A 81 -47.64 65.51 15.36
N PRO A 82 -48.99 65.36 15.34
CA PRO A 82 -49.91 66.49 15.14
C PRO A 82 -50.16 67.33 16.40
N SER A 83 -49.30 67.26 17.42
CA SER A 83 -49.44 68.00 18.68
C SER A 83 -48.53 69.23 18.80
N SER A 84 -48.11 69.83 17.68
CA SER A 84 -47.21 71.01 17.67
C SER A 84 -47.62 72.14 16.71
N LEU A 85 -48.90 72.24 16.35
CA LEU A 85 -49.49 73.45 15.73
C LEU A 85 -50.37 74.18 16.75
N ASP A 86 -49.77 74.67 17.82
CA ASP A 86 -50.34 75.77 18.60
C ASP A 86 -49.19 76.67 19.06
N ASP A 87 -49.11 77.85 18.46
CA ASP A 87 -47.99 78.81 18.57
C ASP A 87 -47.93 79.51 19.94
N ASP A 88 -48.80 79.14 20.90
CA ASP A 88 -48.94 79.82 22.19
C ASP A 88 -48.23 79.13 23.38
N THR A 89 -47.54 78.00 23.19
CA THR A 89 -46.90 77.28 24.32
C THR A 89 -45.37 77.26 24.33
N LEU A 90 -44.71 78.15 23.57
CA LEU A 90 -43.25 78.31 23.63
C LEU A 90 -42.72 78.97 24.92
N ARG A 91 -43.57 79.22 25.93
CA ARG A 91 -43.14 79.84 27.20
C ARG A 91 -42.88 78.91 28.38
N ASN A 92 -43.18 77.61 28.31
CA ASN A 92 -42.98 76.70 29.45
C ASN A 92 -42.17 75.44 29.09
N ARG A 93 -40.94 75.61 28.56
CA ARG A 93 -39.90 74.59 28.69
C ARG A 93 -39.20 74.74 30.04
N ARG A 94 -39.81 74.23 31.10
CA ARG A 94 -39.13 73.76 32.32
C ARG A 94 -40.15 72.99 33.16
N SER A 95 -39.84 71.71 33.38
CA SER A 95 -40.56 70.75 34.24
C SER A 95 -41.79 70.06 33.63
N ALA A 96 -41.57 68.90 33.01
CA ALA A 96 -42.55 67.81 33.02
C ALA A 96 -41.95 66.62 33.79
N ILE A 97 -41.87 66.80 35.12
CA ILE A 97 -41.75 65.71 36.08
C ILE A 97 -43.19 65.39 36.55
N THR A 98 -43.63 64.18 36.21
CA THR A 98 -44.64 63.33 36.88
C THR A 98 -46.01 63.93 37.24
N ASP A 99 -47.03 63.62 36.45
CA ASP A 99 -48.39 63.42 36.97
C ASP A 99 -48.59 61.91 37.27
N PRO A 100 -48.74 61.47 38.54
CA PRO A 100 -48.97 60.07 38.89
C PRO A 100 -50.38 59.57 38.54
N ARG A 101 -51.27 60.43 38.02
CA ARG A 101 -52.66 60.10 37.67
C ARG A 101 -52.96 60.15 36.17
N ALA A 102 -51.97 60.42 35.32
CA ALA A 102 -52.14 60.28 33.89
C ALA A 102 -52.33 58.80 33.52
N PRO A 103 -53.33 58.44 32.68
CA PRO A 103 -53.49 57.08 32.22
C PRO A 103 -52.19 56.65 31.52
N PRO A 104 -51.68 55.43 31.78
CA PRO A 104 -50.40 55.00 31.24
C PRO A 104 -50.43 55.10 29.71
N THR A 105 -49.71 56.07 29.18
CA THR A 105 -49.61 56.33 27.74
C THR A 105 -48.41 55.54 27.20
N TYR A 106 -48.43 55.12 25.94
CA TYR A 106 -47.34 54.30 25.37
C TYR A 106 -45.95 54.92 25.62
N ALA A 107 -45.81 56.24 25.42
CA ALA A 107 -44.57 56.98 25.66
C ALA A 107 -44.13 57.03 27.15
N THR A 108 -45.05 56.86 28.10
CA THR A 108 -44.74 56.81 29.55
C THR A 108 -44.33 55.42 30.02
N LEU A 109 -44.84 54.36 29.37
CA LEU A 109 -44.50 52.96 29.65
C LEU A 109 -43.27 52.49 28.89
N PHE A 110 -43.05 53.04 27.69
CA PHE A 110 -41.92 52.76 26.80
C PHE A 110 -41.30 54.10 26.37
N PRO A 111 -40.54 54.78 27.24
CA PRO A 111 -39.91 56.05 26.92
C PRO A 111 -39.00 55.88 25.71
N GLY A 112 -39.33 56.53 24.59
CA GLY A 112 -38.57 56.45 23.36
C GLY A 112 -37.20 57.10 23.54
N ASN A 113 -36.14 56.30 23.49
CA ASN A 113 -34.78 56.82 23.42
C ASN A 113 -34.46 57.21 21.97
N GLY A 114 -34.22 58.49 21.71
CA GLY A 114 -33.75 58.97 20.40
C GLY A 114 -32.38 58.45 19.99
N GLU A 115 -31.62 57.85 20.92
CA GLU A 115 -30.37 57.12 20.64
C GLU A 115 -30.59 55.62 20.34
N ALA A 116 -31.83 55.12 20.47
CA ALA A 116 -32.17 53.71 20.23
C ALA A 116 -32.62 53.44 18.77
N PHE A 117 -32.53 54.42 17.89
CA PHE A 117 -32.70 54.20 16.46
C PHE A 117 -31.49 53.43 15.91
N CYS A 118 -31.76 52.32 15.24
CA CYS A 118 -30.74 51.45 14.66
C CYS A 118 -30.71 51.59 13.13
N SER A 119 -29.58 51.28 12.51
CA SER A 119 -29.48 51.24 11.05
C SER A 119 -30.39 50.14 10.47
N ALA A 120 -30.80 50.27 9.21
CA ALA A 120 -31.58 49.23 8.52
C ALA A 120 -30.87 47.87 8.46
N SER A 121 -29.53 47.86 8.54
CA SER A 121 -28.70 46.65 8.61
C SER A 121 -28.52 46.08 10.02
N SER A 122 -29.04 46.74 11.05
CA SER A 122 -28.87 46.32 12.44
C SER A 122 -29.76 45.13 12.78
N LEU A 123 -29.26 44.22 13.63
CA LEU A 123 -30.08 43.15 14.21
C LEU A 123 -31.29 43.70 15.00
N ALA A 124 -31.17 44.89 15.56
CA ALA A 124 -32.23 45.56 16.32
C ALA A 124 -33.35 46.14 15.42
N ALA A 125 -33.16 46.16 14.10
CA ALA A 125 -34.17 46.63 13.17
C ALA A 125 -35.41 45.73 13.24
N VAL A 126 -36.60 46.34 13.12
CA VAL A 126 -37.88 45.65 13.27
C VAL A 126 -38.13 44.65 12.13
N ASP A 127 -37.49 44.87 10.99
CA ASP A 127 -37.50 44.08 9.77
C ASP A 127 -36.22 43.24 9.58
N SER A 128 -35.38 43.13 10.62
CA SER A 128 -34.16 42.33 10.55
C SER A 128 -34.45 40.82 10.41
N PRO A 129 -33.50 40.01 9.89
CA PRO A 129 -33.60 38.55 9.90
C PRO A 129 -33.84 37.97 11.30
N ALA A 130 -33.27 38.61 12.33
CA ALA A 130 -33.48 38.24 13.73
C ALA A 130 -34.93 38.49 14.18
N ALA A 131 -35.52 39.63 13.83
CA ALA A 131 -36.92 39.93 14.12
C ALA A 131 -37.87 38.95 13.40
N TYR A 132 -37.55 38.60 12.14
CA TYR A 132 -38.28 37.59 11.38
C TYR A 132 -38.17 36.19 12.02
N LEU A 133 -36.96 35.75 12.39
CA LEU A 133 -36.73 34.47 13.07
C LEU A 133 -37.51 34.40 14.39
N ARG A 134 -37.53 35.47 15.17
CA ARG A 134 -38.31 35.57 16.41
C ARG A 134 -39.81 35.42 16.12
N ALA A 135 -40.33 36.10 15.10
CA ALA A 135 -41.73 35.98 14.70
C ALA A 135 -42.07 34.53 14.31
N LEU A 136 -41.22 33.87 13.50
CA LEU A 136 -41.39 32.46 13.13
C LEU A 136 -41.36 31.52 14.33
N TYR A 137 -40.43 31.72 15.27
CA TYR A 137 -40.33 30.89 16.46
C TYR A 137 -41.58 31.02 17.34
N MET A 138 -42.07 32.25 17.56
CA MET A 138 -43.31 32.49 18.31
C MET A 138 -44.52 31.89 17.60
N PHE A 139 -44.59 32.02 16.28
CA PHE A 139 -45.65 31.41 15.47
C PHE A 139 -45.62 29.88 15.55
N ALA A 140 -44.44 29.25 15.49
CA ALA A 140 -44.29 27.81 15.65
C ALA A 140 -44.76 27.34 17.03
N LEU A 141 -44.43 28.06 18.10
CA LEU A 141 -44.91 27.75 19.45
C LEU A 141 -46.43 27.88 19.59
N GLN A 142 -47.04 28.87 18.94
CA GLN A 142 -48.50 29.00 18.89
C GLN A 142 -49.13 27.84 18.12
N LEU A 143 -48.57 27.45 16.96
CA LEU A 143 -49.05 26.32 16.18
C LEU A 143 -49.03 25.01 16.99
N GLU A 144 -48.02 24.78 17.83
CA GLU A 144 -47.94 23.58 18.67
C GLU A 144 -49.09 23.50 19.70
N GLN A 145 -49.64 24.63 20.11
CA GLN A 145 -50.82 24.70 20.97
C GLN A 145 -52.12 24.37 20.20
N THR A 146 -52.11 24.44 18.87
CA THR A 146 -53.27 24.15 18.01
C THR A 146 -53.32 22.69 17.52
N GLY A 147 -54.52 22.11 17.39
CA GLY A 147 -54.75 20.77 16.84
C GLY A 147 -55.04 19.66 17.86
N LYS A 148 -56.02 18.79 17.54
CA LYS A 148 -56.45 17.61 18.31
C LYS A 148 -55.94 16.33 17.61
N GLY A 149 -54.65 16.03 17.76
CA GLY A 149 -54.06 14.79 17.25
C GLY A 149 -54.34 13.61 18.18
N THR A 150 -54.33 12.38 17.64
CA THR A 150 -54.46 11.13 18.42
C THR A 150 -53.14 10.63 19.01
N LYS A 151 -52.02 11.30 18.69
CA LYS A 151 -50.67 11.01 19.21
C LYS A 151 -50.09 12.25 19.88
N GLU A 152 -49.16 12.05 20.81
CA GLU A 152 -48.38 13.15 21.40
C GLU A 152 -47.66 13.96 20.31
N LYS A 153 -47.72 15.29 20.43
CA LYS A 153 -47.05 16.19 19.49
C LYS A 153 -45.55 16.20 19.75
N ILE A 154 -44.74 16.08 18.71
CA ILE A 154 -43.29 16.26 18.79
C ILE A 154 -43.00 17.76 18.67
N THR A 155 -42.78 18.43 19.80
CA THR A 155 -42.53 19.88 19.87
C THR A 155 -41.21 20.29 19.24
N LEU A 156 -41.06 21.56 18.87
CA LEU A 156 -39.87 22.14 18.28
C LEU A 156 -38.69 22.02 19.24
N ASN A 157 -38.93 22.27 20.53
CA ASN A 157 -37.95 22.08 21.59
C ASN A 157 -37.48 20.63 21.72
N ARG A 158 -38.35 19.64 21.44
CA ARG A 158 -37.96 18.22 21.43
C ARG A 158 -37.16 17.86 20.17
N ARG A 159 -37.47 18.47 19.02
CA ARG A 159 -36.79 18.23 17.74
C ARG A 159 -35.41 18.89 17.67
N ARG A 160 -35.30 20.13 18.15
CA ARG A 160 -34.08 20.95 18.17
C ARG A 160 -34.01 21.79 19.46
N PRO A 161 -33.55 21.19 20.57
CA PRO A 161 -33.48 21.89 21.86
C PRO A 161 -32.54 23.10 21.81
N THR A 162 -31.52 23.06 20.97
CA THR A 162 -30.51 24.13 20.83
C THR A 162 -31.07 25.44 20.29
N LEU A 163 -32.17 25.42 19.52
CA LEU A 163 -32.76 26.66 18.96
C LEU A 163 -33.31 27.60 20.02
N ARG A 164 -33.71 27.07 21.19
CA ARG A 164 -34.22 27.89 22.29
C ARG A 164 -33.13 28.74 22.94
N ASP A 165 -31.94 28.16 23.07
CA ASP A 165 -30.81 28.73 23.80
C ASP A 165 -29.79 29.40 22.87
N LEU A 166 -30.02 29.36 21.55
CA LEU A 166 -29.18 30.00 20.55
C LEU A 166 -29.23 31.52 20.73
N MET A 167 -28.07 32.11 20.99
CA MET A 167 -27.92 33.55 21.15
C MET A 167 -28.06 34.25 19.78
N ILE A 168 -28.90 35.29 19.73
CA ILE A 168 -29.04 36.12 18.54
C ILE A 168 -28.03 37.26 18.66
N ASP A 169 -26.90 37.10 17.98
CA ASP A 169 -25.83 38.10 17.86
C ASP A 169 -25.36 38.20 16.41
N ASP A 170 -24.45 39.14 16.15
CA ASP A 170 -23.93 39.40 14.81
C ASP A 170 -23.21 38.18 14.21
N GLU A 171 -22.45 37.46 15.03
CA GLU A 171 -21.73 36.25 14.60
C GLU A 171 -22.70 35.16 14.15
N ASN A 172 -23.70 34.79 14.96
CA ASN A 172 -24.65 33.72 14.62
C ASN A 172 -25.62 34.10 13.49
N THR A 173 -25.81 35.40 13.23
CA THR A 173 -26.73 35.88 12.18
C THR A 173 -26.06 35.98 10.81
N HIS A 174 -24.78 36.39 10.76
CA HIS A 174 -24.08 36.69 9.50
C HIS A 174 -22.99 35.68 9.14
N ARG A 175 -22.49 34.87 10.07
CA ARG A 175 -21.44 33.89 9.78
C ARG A 175 -21.96 32.77 8.88
N GLU A 176 -21.35 32.62 7.72
CA GLU A 176 -21.63 31.50 6.82
C GLU A 176 -21.06 30.18 7.40
N LEU A 177 -21.89 29.14 7.43
CA LEU A 177 -21.53 27.81 7.92
C LEU A 177 -21.93 26.74 6.91
N PRO A 178 -21.09 25.71 6.68
CA PRO A 178 -21.48 24.57 5.87
C PRO A 178 -22.68 23.85 6.49
N MET A 179 -23.71 23.59 5.68
CA MET A 179 -24.94 22.93 6.13
C MET A 179 -24.68 21.58 6.81
N LEU A 180 -23.67 20.84 6.35
CA LEU A 180 -23.30 19.54 6.91
C LEU A 180 -22.83 19.63 8.37
N THR A 181 -22.16 20.72 8.76
CA THR A 181 -21.74 20.96 10.15
C THR A 181 -22.96 21.06 11.06
N LEU A 182 -23.96 21.84 10.65
CA LEU A 182 -25.22 21.99 11.40
C LEU A 182 -25.98 20.67 11.51
N VAL A 183 -25.96 19.84 10.45
CA VAL A 183 -26.57 18.51 10.47
C VAL A 183 -25.86 17.60 11.48
N ASN A 184 -24.54 17.53 11.44
CA ASN A 184 -23.74 16.71 12.35
C ASN A 184 -23.90 17.15 13.81
N GLU A 185 -23.89 18.45 14.07
CA GLU A 185 -24.16 19.00 15.40
C GLU A 185 -25.55 18.58 15.90
N THR A 186 -26.58 18.77 15.05
CA THR A 186 -27.97 18.42 15.37
C THR A 186 -28.12 16.93 15.67
N LEU A 187 -27.42 16.05 14.95
CA LEU A 187 -27.47 14.60 15.15
C LEU A 187 -26.64 14.15 16.37
N SER A 188 -25.53 14.83 16.67
CA SER A 188 -24.61 14.42 17.73
C SER A 188 -25.21 14.55 19.13
N VAL A 189 -26.03 15.57 19.38
CA VAL A 189 -26.59 15.85 20.71
C VAL A 189 -27.55 14.75 21.18
N PRO A 190 -28.57 14.33 20.40
CA PRO A 190 -29.42 13.19 20.78
C PRO A 190 -28.65 11.89 20.95
N VAL A 191 -27.63 11.63 20.12
CA VAL A 191 -26.82 10.40 20.22
C VAL A 191 -25.99 10.39 21.50
N LYS A 192 -25.30 11.49 21.83
CA LYS A 192 -24.56 11.61 23.10
C LYS A 192 -25.47 11.47 24.30
N LYS A 193 -26.66 12.08 24.25
CA LYS A 193 -27.67 11.91 25.31
C LYS A 193 -28.07 10.43 25.45
N TYR A 194 -28.36 9.75 24.35
CA TYR A 194 -28.70 8.32 24.37
C TYR A 194 -27.59 7.46 24.99
N LEU A 195 -26.32 7.73 24.67
CA LEU A 195 -25.19 7.02 25.27
C LEU A 195 -25.09 7.25 26.78
N ASN A 196 -25.26 8.50 27.23
CA ASN A 196 -25.24 8.84 28.66
C ASN A 196 -26.41 8.19 29.42
N ASP A 197 -27.61 8.23 28.83
CA ASP A 197 -28.83 7.63 29.39
C ASP A 197 -28.72 6.09 29.47
N ASN A 198 -27.88 5.46 28.65
CA ASN A 198 -27.62 4.01 28.61
C ASN A 198 -26.16 3.68 28.96
N SER A 199 -25.61 4.41 29.94
CA SER A 199 -24.21 4.25 30.39
C SER A 199 -23.92 2.89 31.02
N ASP A 200 -24.94 2.15 31.44
CA ASP A 200 -24.85 0.75 31.85
C ASP A 200 -24.42 -0.19 30.71
N LEU A 201 -24.84 0.12 29.48
CA LEU A 201 -24.52 -0.67 28.28
C LEU A 201 -23.24 -0.20 27.60
N TYR A 202 -23.02 1.11 27.53
CA TYR A 202 -21.93 1.71 26.74
C TYR A 202 -20.75 2.23 27.59
N GLY A 203 -20.91 2.31 28.91
CA GLY A 203 -19.89 2.89 29.79
C GLY A 203 -19.54 4.33 29.40
N ASN A 204 -18.24 4.66 29.45
CA ASN A 204 -17.72 5.98 29.09
C ASN A 204 -17.25 6.06 27.62
N ARG A 205 -17.77 5.20 26.74
CA ARG A 205 -17.36 5.17 25.33
C ARG A 205 -17.89 6.38 24.56
N THR A 206 -17.06 6.87 23.65
CA THR A 206 -17.42 7.96 22.71
C THR A 206 -18.35 7.46 21.60
N VAL A 207 -19.01 8.39 20.91
CA VAL A 207 -19.88 8.07 19.76
C VAL A 207 -19.10 7.30 18.70
N GLU A 208 -17.87 7.75 18.42
CA GLU A 208 -16.98 7.18 17.43
C GLU A 208 -16.59 5.73 17.80
N GLN A 209 -16.26 5.47 19.07
CA GLN A 209 -15.98 4.11 19.54
C GLN A 209 -17.20 3.20 19.40
N VAL A 210 -18.41 3.68 19.71
CA VAL A 210 -19.62 2.85 19.57
C VAL A 210 -19.90 2.54 18.09
N LEU A 211 -19.72 3.50 17.18
CA LEU A 211 -19.93 3.29 15.74
C LEU A 211 -18.97 2.26 15.13
N THR A 212 -17.78 2.04 15.72
CA THR A 212 -16.86 0.97 15.28
C THR A 212 -17.37 -0.43 15.58
N GLU A 213 -18.23 -0.60 16.59
CA GLU A 213 -18.69 -1.92 17.06
C GLU A 213 -20.10 -2.27 16.55
N LEU A 214 -20.92 -1.25 16.27
CA LEU A 214 -22.26 -1.43 15.75
C LEU A 214 -22.25 -2.09 14.36
N ARG A 215 -23.24 -2.95 14.12
CA ARG A 215 -23.42 -3.65 12.83
C ARG A 215 -24.71 -3.30 12.13
N TYR A 216 -25.69 -2.74 12.82
CA TYR A 216 -26.93 -2.25 12.22
C TYR A 216 -27.06 -0.74 12.48
N PRO A 217 -27.43 0.07 11.48
CA PRO A 217 -27.85 -0.30 10.12
C PRO A 217 -26.71 -0.82 9.22
N PHE A 218 -27.04 -1.30 8.01
CA PHE A 218 -26.11 -2.05 7.14
C PHE A 218 -24.90 -1.24 6.62
N GLU A 219 -24.87 0.07 6.86
CA GLU A 219 -23.74 0.96 6.58
C GLU A 219 -22.59 0.81 7.58
N LEU A 220 -22.87 0.29 8.78
CA LEU A 220 -21.88 0.11 9.86
C LEU A 220 -21.12 -1.23 9.73
N PRO A 221 -19.97 -1.43 10.39
CA PRO A 221 -19.26 -0.53 11.31
C PRO A 221 -18.61 0.67 10.59
N PHE A 222 -18.52 1.79 11.30
CA PHE A 222 -17.81 2.99 10.86
C PHE A 222 -16.66 3.30 11.81
N ASP A 223 -15.44 3.33 11.27
CA ASP A 223 -14.22 3.65 11.99
C ASP A 223 -13.64 4.97 11.48
N LEU A 224 -13.78 6.01 12.29
CA LEU A 224 -13.32 7.36 11.94
C LEU A 224 -11.81 7.38 11.71
N ALA A 225 -11.03 6.77 12.60
CA ALA A 225 -9.57 6.82 12.52
C ALA A 225 -9.05 6.12 11.26
N HIS A 226 -9.61 4.95 10.94
CA HIS A 226 -9.35 4.26 9.69
C HIS A 226 -9.73 5.12 8.46
N GLN A 227 -10.93 5.73 8.46
CA GLN A 227 -11.36 6.57 7.34
C GLN A 227 -10.44 7.79 7.14
N GLN A 228 -9.97 8.40 8.23
CA GLN A 228 -8.99 9.48 8.17
C GLN A 228 -7.67 9.01 7.55
N CYS A 229 -7.18 7.82 7.89
CA CYS A 229 -6.00 7.23 7.24
C CYS A 229 -6.22 7.03 5.74
N VAL A 230 -7.34 6.42 5.34
CA VAL A 230 -7.64 6.11 3.92
C VAL A 230 -7.79 7.39 3.09
N LEU A 231 -8.50 8.40 3.61
CA LEU A 231 -8.67 9.69 2.93
C LEU A 231 -7.39 10.53 2.96
N GLY A 232 -6.65 10.52 4.06
CA GLY A 232 -5.36 11.21 4.20
C GLY A 232 -4.30 10.68 3.23
N LEU A 233 -4.29 9.37 2.99
CA LEU A 233 -3.41 8.68 2.05
C LEU A 233 -4.08 8.38 0.70
N SER A 234 -5.07 9.18 0.31
CA SER A 234 -5.76 9.06 -0.98
C SER A 234 -5.00 9.75 -2.12
N ALA A 235 -5.62 9.81 -3.31
CA ALA A 235 -5.03 10.33 -4.55
C ALA A 235 -3.76 9.58 -4.99
N GLN A 236 -2.67 10.29 -5.30
CA GLN A 236 -1.41 9.73 -5.77
C GLN A 236 -0.48 9.25 -4.64
N LYS A 237 -0.91 9.33 -3.38
CA LYS A 237 -0.10 8.93 -2.23
C LYS A 237 -0.09 7.40 -2.06
N PRO A 238 1.00 6.81 -1.54
CA PRO A 238 1.02 5.40 -1.17
C PRO A 238 0.02 5.10 -0.04
N ARG A 239 -0.79 4.06 -0.24
CA ARG A 239 -1.80 3.62 0.73
C ARG A 239 -1.17 2.79 1.86
N LEU A 240 -1.89 2.59 2.98
CA LEU A 240 -1.40 1.97 4.22
C LEU A 240 -0.53 0.71 4.02
N GLY A 241 -1.08 -0.36 3.44
CA GLY A 241 -0.31 -1.60 3.24
C GLY A 241 0.85 -1.47 2.25
N ALA A 242 0.83 -0.49 1.33
CA ALA A 242 1.91 -0.26 0.38
C ALA A 242 3.14 0.36 1.06
N LEU A 243 2.96 1.11 2.15
CA LEU A 243 4.07 1.68 2.92
C LEU A 243 5.00 0.59 3.44
N ASN A 244 4.46 -0.54 3.92
CA ASN A 244 5.24 -1.69 4.37
C ASN A 244 6.18 -2.23 3.27
N TYR A 245 5.72 -2.24 2.02
CA TYR A 245 6.51 -2.68 0.88
C TYR A 245 7.56 -1.64 0.45
N LEU A 246 7.21 -0.34 0.49
CA LEU A 246 8.13 0.74 0.17
C LEU A 246 9.31 0.81 1.14
N ILE A 247 9.05 0.68 2.45
CA ILE A 247 10.09 0.77 3.49
C ILE A 247 10.53 -0.59 4.04
N SER A 248 10.27 -1.69 3.30
CA SER A 248 10.63 -3.03 3.75
C SER A 248 12.12 -3.15 4.06
N LEU A 249 12.48 -3.83 5.15
CA LEU A 249 13.88 -4.00 5.56
C LEU A 249 14.67 -4.92 4.63
N LYS A 250 13.99 -5.88 3.98
CA LYS A 250 14.61 -6.83 3.05
C LYS A 250 13.86 -6.82 1.73
N LEU A 251 14.62 -6.77 0.64
CA LEU A 251 14.09 -6.75 -0.72
C LEU A 251 14.30 -8.12 -1.41
N PRO A 252 13.49 -8.45 -2.43
CA PRO A 252 13.45 -9.79 -3.01
C PRO A 252 14.52 -10.01 -4.09
N TYR A 253 15.79 -9.68 -3.83
CA TYR A 253 16.90 -9.86 -4.77
C TYR A 253 17.84 -11.04 -4.44
N ASN A 254 17.50 -11.85 -3.44
CA ASN A 254 18.38 -12.91 -2.92
C ASN A 254 18.21 -14.27 -3.62
N HIS A 255 17.38 -14.39 -4.66
CA HIS A 255 17.09 -15.64 -5.36
C HIS A 255 16.59 -16.75 -4.39
N GLN A 256 15.76 -16.38 -3.42
CA GLN A 256 15.17 -17.29 -2.44
C GLN A 256 13.67 -17.04 -2.34
N PRO A 257 12.82 -18.09 -2.30
CA PRO A 257 11.38 -17.98 -2.15
C PRO A 257 11.00 -17.65 -0.69
N GLU A 258 11.48 -16.52 -0.19
CA GLU A 258 11.26 -16.05 1.19
C GLU A 258 10.16 -14.99 1.23
N ASN A 259 9.42 -14.94 2.35
CA ASN A 259 8.41 -13.92 2.58
C ASN A 259 8.89 -12.82 3.55
N LYS A 260 10.01 -12.18 3.18
CA LYS A 260 10.60 -11.06 3.94
C LYS A 260 10.28 -9.68 3.34
N TYR A 261 9.79 -9.65 2.10
CA TYR A 261 9.40 -8.41 1.43
C TYR A 261 8.03 -7.92 1.95
N GLY A 262 7.98 -6.68 2.44
CA GLY A 262 6.83 -6.13 3.16
C GLY A 262 6.91 -6.25 4.70
N VAL A 263 7.96 -6.90 5.23
CA VAL A 263 8.20 -6.98 6.68
C VAL A 263 8.91 -5.72 7.16
N VAL A 264 8.34 -5.07 8.18
CA VAL A 264 8.88 -3.87 8.84
C VAL A 264 8.72 -3.96 10.36
N GLN A 265 7.48 -3.98 10.83
CA GLN A 265 7.10 -4.22 12.23
C GLN A 265 6.20 -5.44 12.33
N GLN A 266 5.25 -5.54 11.41
CA GLN A 266 4.41 -6.69 11.22
C GLN A 266 4.93 -7.55 10.06
N GLU A 267 4.46 -8.79 10.03
CA GLU A 267 4.71 -9.74 8.94
C GLU A 267 4.07 -9.26 7.62
N ALA A 268 4.60 -9.70 6.48
CA ALA A 268 4.13 -9.31 5.15
C ALA A 268 2.66 -9.69 4.91
N TYR A 269 2.21 -10.77 5.54
CA TYR A 269 0.81 -11.17 5.61
C TYR A 269 -0.12 -10.03 6.07
N GLU A 270 0.28 -9.26 7.08
CA GLU A 270 -0.55 -8.19 7.65
C GLU A 270 -0.59 -6.97 6.72
N ALA A 271 0.54 -6.67 6.08
CA ALA A 271 0.62 -5.65 5.05
C ALA A 271 -0.35 -5.92 3.90
N GLN A 272 -0.47 -7.16 3.44
CA GLN A 272 -1.42 -7.55 2.39
C GLN A 272 -2.87 -7.37 2.82
N ARG A 273 -3.20 -7.59 4.09
CA ARG A 273 -4.55 -7.30 4.62
C ARG A 273 -4.81 -5.81 4.73
N LEU A 274 -3.82 -4.99 5.09
CA LEU A 274 -3.94 -3.53 5.09
C LEU A 274 -4.18 -2.95 3.68
N LEU A 275 -3.74 -3.64 2.62
CA LEU A 275 -4.05 -3.25 1.24
C LEU A 275 -5.57 -3.32 0.92
N THR A 276 -6.37 -4.04 1.72
CA THR A 276 -7.83 -4.08 1.54
C THR A 276 -8.49 -2.74 1.79
N LEU A 277 -7.87 -1.83 2.56
CA LEU A 277 -8.48 -0.58 3.05
C LEU A 277 -9.85 -0.78 3.72
N LEU A 278 -10.06 -1.94 4.32
CA LEU A 278 -11.17 -2.21 5.21
C LEU A 278 -10.70 -2.01 6.65
N SER A 279 -11.55 -1.41 7.49
CA SER A 279 -11.22 -1.17 8.89
C SER A 279 -11.08 -2.48 9.65
N PRO A 280 -10.40 -2.49 10.81
CA PRO A 280 -10.28 -3.69 11.62
C PRO A 280 -11.64 -4.33 11.96
N ALA A 281 -12.64 -3.49 12.28
CA ALA A 281 -14.00 -3.96 12.56
C ALA A 281 -14.67 -4.61 11.33
N GLN A 282 -14.44 -4.06 10.13
CA GLN A 282 -14.97 -4.62 8.89
C GLN A 282 -14.31 -5.96 8.57
N GLN A 283 -12.99 -6.07 8.72
CA GLN A 283 -12.26 -7.32 8.48
C GLN A 283 -12.68 -8.41 9.47
N ASN A 284 -12.76 -8.09 10.77
CA ASN A 284 -13.22 -9.03 11.79
C ASN A 284 -14.65 -9.54 11.51
N LEU A 285 -15.57 -8.63 11.11
CA LEU A 285 -16.94 -9.02 10.74
C LEU A 285 -16.96 -10.06 9.62
N LEU A 286 -16.03 -9.96 8.66
CA LEU A 286 -15.94 -10.90 7.54
C LEU A 286 -15.32 -12.24 7.93
N THR A 287 -14.38 -12.27 8.88
CA THR A 287 -13.61 -13.47 9.26
C THR A 287 -14.11 -14.21 10.50
N GLU A 288 -15.09 -13.67 11.22
CA GLU A 288 -15.73 -14.35 12.35
C GLU A 288 -16.28 -15.74 11.99
N ASP A 289 -16.41 -16.63 12.96
CA ASP A 289 -17.07 -17.93 12.76
C ASP A 289 -18.49 -17.74 12.22
N VAL A 290 -18.93 -18.60 11.29
CA VAL A 290 -20.24 -18.46 10.65
C VAL A 290 -21.33 -18.83 11.66
N TYR A 291 -22.26 -17.90 11.89
CA TYR A 291 -23.33 -18.11 12.87
C TYR A 291 -24.21 -19.31 12.51
N GLY A 292 -24.46 -20.19 13.48
CA GLY A 292 -25.22 -21.43 13.28
C GLY A 292 -24.36 -22.62 12.83
N GLN A 293 -23.07 -22.42 12.51
CA GLN A 293 -22.17 -23.53 12.17
C GLN A 293 -21.78 -24.33 13.41
N ASN A 294 -21.68 -23.69 14.58
CA ASN A 294 -21.36 -24.34 15.84
C ASN A 294 -22.31 -23.90 16.97
N PRO A 295 -23.48 -24.58 17.10
CA PRO A 295 -24.52 -24.19 18.06
C PRO A 295 -24.08 -24.17 19.54
N ALA A 296 -22.97 -24.83 19.88
CA ALA A 296 -22.46 -24.88 21.25
C ALA A 296 -21.81 -23.57 21.71
N ILE A 297 -21.30 -22.76 20.78
CA ILE A 297 -20.66 -21.46 21.05
C ILE A 297 -21.49 -20.27 20.54
N ASP A 298 -22.53 -20.54 19.76
CA ASP A 298 -23.38 -19.52 19.16
C ASP A 298 -24.22 -18.78 20.21
N SER A 299 -24.28 -17.45 20.07
CA SER A 299 -25.22 -16.64 20.85
C SER A 299 -26.69 -16.99 20.53
N PRO A 300 -27.66 -16.67 21.41
CA PRO A 300 -29.07 -16.88 21.11
C PRO A 300 -29.48 -16.25 19.75
N PRO A 301 -30.37 -16.88 18.95
CA PRO A 301 -30.76 -16.33 17.65
C PRO A 301 -31.26 -14.89 17.68
N ALA A 302 -32.02 -14.54 18.73
CA ALA A 302 -32.52 -13.18 18.90
C ALA A 302 -31.41 -12.14 19.03
N SER A 303 -30.28 -12.45 19.67
CA SER A 303 -29.15 -11.52 19.76
C SER A 303 -28.43 -11.36 18.42
N PHE A 304 -28.26 -12.44 17.66
CA PHE A 304 -27.67 -12.39 16.32
C PHE A 304 -28.49 -11.49 15.38
N PHE A 305 -29.79 -11.77 15.23
CA PHE A 305 -30.65 -10.99 14.33
C PHE A 305 -30.76 -9.53 14.80
N LYS A 306 -30.86 -9.27 16.11
CA LYS A 306 -30.92 -7.91 16.62
C LYS A 306 -29.64 -7.14 16.31
N LYS A 307 -28.48 -7.78 16.48
CA LYS A 307 -27.16 -7.20 16.21
C LYS A 307 -26.94 -6.87 14.73
N HIS A 308 -27.31 -7.78 13.83
CA HIS A 308 -26.96 -7.66 12.40
C HIS A 308 -28.10 -7.09 11.53
N TYR A 309 -29.35 -7.34 11.89
CA TYR A 309 -30.54 -7.00 11.09
C TYR A 309 -31.45 -5.99 11.79
N GLY A 310 -31.25 -5.68 13.08
CA GLY A 310 -32.10 -4.77 13.84
C GLY A 310 -33.43 -5.38 14.32
N HIS A 311 -33.66 -6.68 14.10
CA HIS A 311 -34.88 -7.40 14.48
C HIS A 311 -34.55 -8.61 15.34
N SER A 312 -35.40 -8.98 16.30
CA SER A 312 -35.15 -10.18 17.14
C SER A 312 -35.49 -11.51 16.44
N GLN A 313 -36.00 -11.47 15.21
CA GLN A 313 -36.44 -12.63 14.45
C GLN A 313 -35.94 -12.56 12.99
N PRO A 314 -35.80 -13.71 12.29
CA PRO A 314 -35.43 -13.73 10.89
C PRO A 314 -36.44 -12.99 10.00
N ILE A 315 -35.96 -12.19 9.05
CA ILE A 315 -36.80 -11.42 8.13
C ILE A 315 -37.00 -12.20 6.83
N THR A 316 -38.19 -12.78 6.64
CA THR A 316 -38.52 -13.56 5.44
C THR A 316 -39.28 -12.75 4.39
N ASP A 317 -39.98 -11.69 4.76
CA ASP A 317 -40.70 -10.84 3.81
C ASP A 317 -39.70 -10.07 2.92
N GLN A 318 -39.89 -10.11 1.59
CA GLN A 318 -38.96 -9.50 0.64
C GLN A 318 -38.82 -7.99 0.85
N GLN A 319 -39.94 -7.27 1.00
CA GLN A 319 -39.90 -5.81 1.11
C GLN A 319 -39.26 -5.39 2.42
N GLN A 320 -39.60 -6.08 3.52
CA GLN A 320 -38.96 -5.84 4.82
C GLN A 320 -37.46 -6.17 4.78
N PHE A 321 -37.06 -7.27 4.14
CA PHE A 321 -35.66 -7.65 3.99
C PHE A 321 -34.89 -6.59 3.20
N MET A 322 -35.43 -6.13 2.07
CA MET A 322 -34.85 -5.05 1.27
C MET A 322 -34.73 -3.75 2.08
N GLN A 323 -35.76 -3.37 2.85
CA GLN A 323 -35.73 -2.17 3.67
C GLN A 323 -34.68 -2.26 4.80
N SER A 324 -34.56 -3.40 5.47
CA SER A 324 -33.58 -3.59 6.56
C SER A 324 -32.14 -3.72 6.07
N THR A 325 -31.93 -4.21 4.85
CA THR A 325 -30.59 -4.36 4.25
C THR A 325 -30.18 -3.19 3.38
N GLY A 326 -31.13 -2.35 2.92
CA GLY A 326 -30.89 -1.25 1.98
C GLY A 326 -30.70 -1.70 0.52
N LEU A 327 -31.08 -2.93 0.18
CA LEU A 327 -31.00 -3.44 -1.20
C LEU A 327 -32.18 -2.97 -2.04
N ASN A 328 -31.94 -2.71 -3.32
CA ASN A 328 -33.00 -2.59 -4.31
C ASN A 328 -33.38 -3.98 -4.90
N THR A 329 -34.46 -4.04 -5.68
CA THR A 329 -34.95 -5.31 -6.25
C THR A 329 -33.93 -5.96 -7.18
N ASP A 330 -33.19 -5.18 -7.96
CA ASP A 330 -32.24 -5.71 -8.93
C ASP A 330 -31.00 -6.31 -8.24
N GLN A 331 -30.48 -5.62 -7.23
CA GLN A 331 -29.42 -6.10 -6.36
C GLN A 331 -29.82 -7.36 -5.59
N LEU A 332 -31.08 -7.47 -5.14
CA LEU A 332 -31.58 -8.70 -4.51
C LEU A 332 -31.61 -9.87 -5.51
N LEU A 333 -32.07 -9.64 -6.73
CA LEU A 333 -32.05 -10.68 -7.78
C LEU A 333 -30.62 -11.09 -8.14
N GLU A 334 -29.68 -10.14 -8.16
CA GLU A 334 -28.27 -10.42 -8.41
C GLU A 334 -27.64 -11.23 -7.27
N LEU A 335 -27.84 -10.82 -6.01
CA LEU A 335 -27.34 -11.51 -4.80
C LEU A 335 -27.81 -12.97 -4.73
N LEU A 336 -29.04 -13.23 -5.17
CA LEU A 336 -29.64 -14.56 -5.17
C LEU A 336 -29.43 -15.32 -6.49
N ALA A 337 -28.74 -14.72 -7.47
CA ALA A 337 -28.53 -15.27 -8.80
C ALA A 337 -29.85 -15.67 -9.52
N LEU A 338 -30.89 -14.83 -9.41
CA LEU A 338 -32.23 -15.06 -9.95
C LEU A 338 -32.52 -14.23 -11.20
N GLY A 339 -33.52 -14.67 -11.98
CA GLY A 339 -34.01 -13.94 -13.15
C GLY A 339 -32.93 -13.74 -14.21
N ARG A 340 -32.62 -12.48 -14.55
CA ARG A 340 -31.57 -12.16 -15.53
C ARG A 340 -30.16 -12.51 -15.06
N TYR A 341 -29.95 -12.62 -13.75
CA TYR A 341 -28.66 -12.94 -13.14
C TYR A 341 -28.42 -14.43 -12.95
N HIS A 342 -29.38 -15.28 -13.36
CA HIS A 342 -29.18 -16.72 -13.35
C HIS A 342 -27.95 -17.09 -14.22
N PRO A 343 -26.91 -17.73 -13.65
CA PRO A 343 -25.71 -18.06 -14.39
C PRO A 343 -26.02 -19.02 -15.53
N ARG A 344 -25.42 -18.77 -16.68
CA ARG A 344 -25.55 -19.58 -17.88
C ARG A 344 -24.20 -20.20 -18.16
N ARG A 345 -24.13 -21.53 -18.08
CA ARG A 345 -22.94 -22.27 -18.49
C ARG A 345 -22.72 -22.06 -19.98
N SER A 346 -21.46 -21.88 -20.37
CA SER A 346 -21.05 -21.88 -21.77
C SER A 346 -21.57 -23.13 -22.49
N ALA A 347 -22.04 -22.95 -23.73
CA ALA A 347 -22.43 -24.06 -24.60
C ALA A 347 -21.24 -24.95 -25.00
N HIS A 348 -20.01 -24.45 -24.81
CA HIS A 348 -18.78 -25.11 -25.22
C HIS A 348 -18.11 -25.91 -24.09
N VAL A 349 -18.85 -26.19 -23.01
CA VAL A 349 -18.37 -26.99 -21.89
C VAL A 349 -19.23 -28.22 -21.75
N LEU A 350 -18.63 -29.40 -21.90
CA LEU A 350 -19.38 -30.65 -21.75
C LEU A 350 -19.81 -30.83 -20.29
N PRO A 351 -21.10 -31.14 -20.05
CA PRO A 351 -21.59 -31.37 -18.70
C PRO A 351 -20.99 -32.65 -18.11
N VAL A 352 -20.17 -32.51 -17.08
CA VAL A 352 -19.78 -33.63 -16.22
C VAL A 352 -20.70 -33.65 -15.00
N GLN A 353 -21.20 -34.83 -14.62
CA GLN A 353 -22.16 -34.98 -13.53
C GLN A 353 -21.64 -34.44 -12.19
N ALA A 354 -20.32 -34.59 -11.93
CA ALA A 354 -19.64 -34.02 -10.77
C ALA A 354 -19.50 -32.48 -10.81
N GLN A 355 -19.52 -31.86 -11.99
CA GLN A 355 -19.50 -30.40 -12.13
C GLN A 355 -20.91 -29.81 -12.00
N MET A 356 -21.94 -30.55 -12.44
CA MET A 356 -23.34 -30.11 -12.30
C MET A 356 -23.75 -29.91 -10.83
N THR A 357 -23.25 -30.74 -9.91
CA THR A 357 -23.49 -30.59 -8.46
C THR A 357 -22.75 -29.38 -7.89
N THR A 358 -21.52 -29.08 -8.33
CA THR A 358 -20.76 -27.89 -7.90
C THR A 358 -21.25 -26.58 -8.53
N ASP A 359 -21.97 -26.67 -9.65
CA ASP A 359 -22.49 -25.53 -10.40
C ASP A 359 -23.89 -25.10 -9.96
N GLN A 360 -24.59 -25.92 -9.16
CA GLN A 360 -25.98 -25.69 -8.77
C GLN A 360 -26.22 -24.33 -8.08
N ASN A 361 -25.23 -23.82 -7.36
CA ASN A 361 -25.29 -22.55 -6.63
C ASN A 361 -24.43 -21.44 -7.25
N MET A 362 -23.96 -21.59 -8.50
CA MET A 362 -23.15 -20.56 -9.18
C MET A 362 -23.76 -19.16 -9.03
N GLY A 363 -22.91 -18.15 -8.86
CA GLY A 363 -23.32 -16.75 -8.67
C GLY A 363 -23.89 -16.41 -7.30
N ALA A 364 -24.17 -17.42 -6.47
CA ALA A 364 -24.62 -17.29 -5.09
C ALA A 364 -24.06 -18.42 -4.22
N ARG A 365 -22.85 -18.93 -4.51
CA ARG A 365 -22.24 -20.07 -3.82
C ARG A 365 -21.95 -19.77 -2.36
N TYR A 366 -21.41 -18.58 -2.11
CA TYR A 366 -21.05 -18.13 -0.77
C TYR A 366 -22.27 -18.02 0.13
N VAL A 367 -23.36 -17.44 -0.35
CA VAL A 367 -24.59 -17.29 0.45
C VAL A 367 -25.31 -18.62 0.67
N ASN A 368 -25.16 -19.58 -0.26
CA ASN A 368 -25.78 -20.90 -0.17
C ASN A 368 -24.94 -21.97 0.55
N GLY A 369 -23.65 -21.72 0.81
CA GLY A 369 -22.72 -22.74 1.29
C GLY A 369 -23.07 -23.36 2.67
N PRO A 370 -22.49 -24.53 3.03
CA PRO A 370 -21.65 -25.42 2.21
C PRO A 370 -22.44 -26.18 1.12
N VAL A 371 -21.73 -26.73 0.12
CA VAL A 371 -22.35 -27.51 -0.97
C VAL A 371 -22.76 -28.89 -0.42
N VAL A 372 -24.00 -28.99 0.06
CA VAL A 372 -24.60 -30.25 0.45
C VAL A 372 -25.46 -30.76 -0.71
N SER A 373 -25.22 -32.02 -1.12
CA SER A 373 -26.03 -32.68 -2.16
C SER A 373 -27.52 -32.57 -1.81
N GLU A 374 -28.36 -32.26 -2.81
CA GLU A 374 -29.82 -32.14 -2.70
C GLU A 374 -30.36 -30.91 -1.93
N GLN A 375 -29.52 -30.03 -1.41
CA GLN A 375 -29.99 -28.81 -0.74
C GLN A 375 -30.47 -27.75 -1.75
N LYS A 376 -31.72 -27.30 -1.61
CA LYS A 376 -32.28 -26.21 -2.44
C LYS A 376 -31.58 -24.89 -2.14
N SER A 377 -31.29 -24.12 -3.19
CA SER A 377 -30.74 -22.76 -3.09
C SER A 377 -31.74 -21.81 -2.45
N LEU A 378 -31.21 -20.82 -1.73
CA LEU A 378 -31.96 -19.66 -1.25
C LEU A 378 -32.61 -18.96 -2.45
N GLY A 379 -33.89 -18.60 -2.32
CA GLY A 379 -34.62 -17.96 -3.41
C GLY A 379 -35.85 -17.22 -2.93
N LEU A 380 -36.71 -16.84 -3.88
CA LEU A 380 -37.97 -16.15 -3.63
C LEU A 380 -39.16 -17.04 -4.00
N SER A 381 -40.21 -17.01 -3.19
CA SER A 381 -41.49 -17.66 -3.48
C SER A 381 -42.64 -16.67 -3.32
N THR A 382 -43.63 -16.75 -4.20
CA THR A 382 -44.87 -16.00 -4.10
C THR A 382 -45.81 -16.68 -3.10
N VAL A 383 -46.37 -15.89 -2.17
CA VAL A 383 -47.40 -16.34 -1.20
C VAL A 383 -48.77 -15.82 -1.62
N THR A 384 -48.82 -14.57 -2.10
CA THR A 384 -49.97 -13.95 -2.76
C THR A 384 -49.47 -13.14 -3.97
N ALA A 385 -50.39 -12.60 -4.79
CA ALA A 385 -50.02 -11.81 -5.97
C ALA A 385 -49.05 -10.64 -5.65
N ASP A 386 -49.18 -10.05 -4.45
CA ASP A 386 -48.40 -8.89 -4.03
C ASP A 386 -47.35 -9.18 -2.94
N LYS A 387 -47.20 -10.45 -2.51
CA LYS A 387 -46.30 -10.82 -1.40
C LYS A 387 -45.34 -11.94 -1.77
N MET A 388 -44.06 -11.60 -1.80
CA MET A 388 -42.95 -12.53 -1.97
C MET A 388 -42.16 -12.70 -0.67
N ILE A 389 -41.70 -13.92 -0.42
CA ILE A 389 -40.89 -14.27 0.74
C ILE A 389 -39.60 -14.97 0.32
N LEU A 390 -38.55 -14.77 1.12
CA LEU A 390 -37.33 -15.58 1.06
C LEU A 390 -37.65 -17.01 1.53
N VAL A 391 -37.21 -17.99 0.75
CA VAL A 391 -37.40 -19.43 1.04
C VAL A 391 -36.06 -20.14 1.14
N GLN A 392 -36.04 -21.27 1.85
CA GLN A 392 -34.80 -22.01 2.14
C GLN A 392 -33.80 -21.17 2.96
N THR A 393 -34.28 -20.34 3.88
CA THR A 393 -33.40 -19.55 4.76
C THR A 393 -32.89 -20.39 5.93
N SER A 394 -31.68 -20.12 6.39
CA SER A 394 -31.11 -20.68 7.63
C SER A 394 -30.29 -19.61 8.35
N PRO A 395 -29.98 -19.77 9.65
CA PRO A 395 -29.10 -18.84 10.37
C PRO A 395 -27.75 -18.63 9.66
N GLN A 396 -27.14 -19.71 9.15
CA GLN A 396 -25.87 -19.63 8.41
C GLN A 396 -26.03 -18.81 7.11
N ARG A 397 -27.15 -18.99 6.40
CA ARG A 397 -27.44 -18.21 5.17
C ARG A 397 -27.65 -16.73 5.48
N TYR A 398 -28.32 -16.38 6.59
CA TYR A 398 -28.44 -14.98 7.01
C TYR A 398 -27.10 -14.36 7.40
N ASP A 399 -26.19 -15.10 8.02
CA ASP A 399 -24.86 -14.57 8.30
C ASP A 399 -24.04 -14.36 7.02
N ARG A 400 -24.10 -15.30 6.08
CA ARG A 400 -23.43 -15.17 4.78
C ARG A 400 -24.02 -14.02 3.95
N LEU A 401 -25.35 -13.86 3.95
CA LEU A 401 -26.02 -12.74 3.31
C LEU A 401 -25.51 -11.40 3.86
N GLN A 402 -25.44 -11.23 5.18
CA GLN A 402 -25.04 -9.94 5.73
C GLN A 402 -23.59 -9.59 5.41
N ARG A 403 -22.68 -10.59 5.38
CA ARG A 403 -21.28 -10.39 4.97
C ARG A 403 -21.16 -10.03 3.50
N MET A 404 -21.86 -10.74 2.62
CA MET A 404 -21.81 -10.50 1.17
C MET A 404 -22.40 -9.12 0.80
N ILE A 405 -23.53 -8.74 1.40
CA ILE A 405 -24.15 -7.42 1.19
C ILE A 405 -23.21 -6.29 1.60
N ARG A 406 -22.56 -6.43 2.77
CA ARG A 406 -21.59 -5.43 3.25
C ARG A 406 -20.36 -5.36 2.37
N LEU A 407 -19.81 -6.51 1.99
CA LEU A 407 -18.64 -6.60 1.12
C LEU A 407 -18.90 -5.92 -0.24
N GLN A 408 -20.05 -6.20 -0.86
CA GLN A 408 -20.50 -5.53 -2.08
C GLN A 408 -20.57 -4.02 -1.91
N ARG A 409 -21.17 -3.56 -0.81
CA ARG A 409 -21.31 -2.13 -0.54
C ARG A 409 -19.98 -1.42 -0.31
N TRP A 410 -19.03 -2.05 0.38
CA TRP A 410 -17.73 -1.43 0.68
C TRP A 410 -16.80 -1.38 -0.53
N LEU A 411 -16.95 -2.32 -1.47
CA LEU A 411 -16.08 -2.44 -2.64
C LEU A 411 -16.70 -1.91 -3.94
N ASP A 412 -18.03 -1.81 -3.99
CA ASP A 412 -18.81 -1.50 -5.19
C ASP A 412 -18.53 -2.45 -6.36
N ILE A 413 -18.45 -3.75 -6.06
CA ILE A 413 -18.19 -4.83 -7.03
C ILE A 413 -19.43 -5.72 -7.15
N PRO A 414 -19.87 -6.11 -8.36
CA PRO A 414 -21.03 -7.00 -8.57
C PRO A 414 -20.99 -8.28 -7.72
N PHE A 415 -22.16 -8.73 -7.25
CA PHE A 415 -22.25 -9.90 -6.36
C PHE A 415 -21.71 -11.16 -7.02
N PHE A 416 -21.94 -11.33 -8.32
CA PHE A 416 -21.43 -12.47 -9.09
C PHE A 416 -19.90 -12.53 -9.08
N GLU A 417 -19.22 -11.40 -9.29
CA GLU A 417 -17.76 -11.34 -9.29
C GLU A 417 -17.17 -11.58 -7.89
N LEU A 418 -17.84 -11.08 -6.84
CA LEU A 418 -17.44 -11.35 -5.45
C LEU A 418 -17.60 -12.82 -5.07
N ASP A 419 -18.71 -13.44 -5.46
CA ASP A 419 -18.96 -14.87 -5.23
C ASP A 419 -17.87 -15.73 -5.88
N GLU A 420 -17.53 -15.41 -7.13
CA GLU A 420 -16.49 -16.08 -7.88
C GLU A 420 -15.10 -15.84 -7.30
N PHE A 421 -14.81 -14.62 -6.85
CA PHE A 421 -13.55 -14.28 -6.19
C PHE A 421 -13.36 -15.06 -4.89
N VAL A 422 -14.36 -15.09 -4.00
CA VAL A 422 -14.29 -15.85 -2.75
C VAL A 422 -14.07 -17.34 -3.03
N HIS A 423 -14.78 -17.88 -4.02
CA HIS A 423 -14.57 -19.26 -4.47
C HIS A 423 -13.16 -19.50 -4.99
N SER A 424 -12.62 -18.58 -5.78
CA SER A 424 -11.29 -18.71 -6.38
C SER A 424 -10.17 -18.56 -5.35
N ALA A 425 -10.29 -17.62 -4.41
CA ALA A 425 -9.33 -17.45 -3.33
C ALA A 425 -9.24 -18.73 -2.47
N GLN A 426 -10.38 -19.30 -2.11
CA GLN A 426 -10.41 -20.54 -1.31
C GLN A 426 -10.00 -21.78 -2.12
N GLY A 427 -10.36 -21.86 -3.40
CA GLY A 427 -9.91 -22.94 -4.29
C GLY A 427 -8.39 -22.94 -4.53
N CYS A 428 -7.74 -21.79 -4.31
CA CYS A 428 -6.29 -21.66 -4.34
C CYS A 428 -5.61 -22.10 -3.03
N GLU A 429 -6.35 -22.41 -1.97
CA GLU A 429 -5.79 -22.92 -0.71
C GLU A 429 -5.54 -24.42 -0.78
N GLY A 430 -4.42 -24.88 -0.21
CA GLY A 430 -3.95 -26.26 -0.37
C GLY A 430 -4.86 -27.37 0.17
N THR A 431 -5.83 -27.05 1.02
CA THR A 431 -6.85 -28.01 1.48
C THR A 431 -8.24 -27.46 1.15
N PRO A 432 -8.96 -28.08 0.19
CA PRO A 432 -10.34 -27.73 -0.08
C PRO A 432 -11.16 -27.90 1.21
N THR A 433 -11.65 -26.81 1.75
CA THR A 433 -12.58 -26.83 2.88
C THR A 433 -14.00 -26.90 2.31
N ASP A 434 -14.80 -27.85 2.80
CA ASP A 434 -16.19 -28.04 2.33
C ASP A 434 -17.09 -26.81 2.62
N SER A 435 -16.67 -25.94 3.56
CA SER A 435 -17.35 -24.70 3.89
C SER A 435 -16.68 -23.50 3.22
N LEU A 436 -17.36 -22.87 2.26
CA LEU A 436 -16.88 -21.62 1.65
C LEU A 436 -16.85 -20.50 2.72
N VAL A 437 -15.70 -19.95 3.12
CA VAL A 437 -15.60 -18.94 4.21
C VAL A 437 -14.65 -17.83 3.80
N ILE A 438 -14.97 -16.59 4.16
CA ILE A 438 -14.04 -15.46 4.01
C ILE A 438 -13.06 -15.54 5.17
N ASN A 439 -11.81 -15.87 4.86
CA ASN A 439 -10.72 -15.97 5.82
C ASN A 439 -9.64 -14.93 5.51
N ASP A 440 -8.51 -15.03 6.18
CA ASP A 440 -7.44 -14.05 6.02
C ASP A 440 -6.81 -14.06 4.63
N ASN A 441 -6.68 -15.24 4.00
CA ASN A 441 -6.19 -15.34 2.64
C ASN A 441 -7.13 -14.68 1.63
N THR A 442 -8.45 -14.79 1.86
CA THR A 442 -9.45 -14.06 1.06
C THR A 442 -9.21 -12.55 1.16
N LEU A 443 -8.94 -12.05 2.37
CA LEU A 443 -8.61 -10.63 2.60
C LEU A 443 -7.25 -10.24 2.01
N ARG A 444 -6.21 -11.08 2.11
CA ARG A 444 -4.90 -10.83 1.47
C ARG A 444 -5.01 -10.75 -0.05
N ALA A 445 -5.71 -11.72 -0.65
CA ALA A 445 -5.95 -11.75 -2.08
C ALA A 445 -6.73 -10.51 -2.53
N LEU A 446 -7.74 -10.09 -1.75
CA LEU A 446 -8.50 -8.86 -2.01
C LEU A 446 -7.60 -7.63 -1.92
N GLY A 447 -6.72 -7.57 -0.91
CA GLY A 447 -5.78 -6.47 -0.75
C GLY A 447 -4.79 -6.36 -1.91
N VAL A 448 -4.16 -7.45 -2.30
CA VAL A 448 -3.26 -7.48 -3.47
C VAL A 448 -4.00 -7.12 -4.76
N PHE A 449 -5.23 -7.63 -4.95
CA PHE A 449 -6.09 -7.20 -6.05
C PHE A 449 -6.31 -5.68 -6.03
N ARG A 450 -6.72 -5.10 -4.90
CA ARG A 450 -6.99 -3.65 -4.81
C ARG A 450 -5.75 -2.82 -5.13
N TYR A 451 -4.58 -3.26 -4.66
CA TYR A 451 -3.30 -2.63 -4.95
C TYR A 451 -2.99 -2.66 -6.45
N LEU A 452 -3.04 -3.84 -7.08
CA LEU A 452 -2.75 -4.00 -8.50
C LEU A 452 -3.83 -3.35 -9.39
N SER A 453 -5.09 -3.37 -8.97
CA SER A 453 -6.21 -2.74 -9.70
C SER A 453 -6.04 -1.22 -9.75
N GLN A 454 -5.64 -0.61 -8.64
CA GLN A 454 -5.34 0.83 -8.62
C GLN A 454 -4.15 1.19 -9.53
N ARG A 455 -3.12 0.33 -9.57
CA ARG A 455 -1.87 0.63 -10.30
C ARG A 455 -1.92 0.29 -11.79
N TYR A 456 -2.62 -0.79 -12.14
CA TYR A 456 -2.60 -1.38 -13.49
C TYR A 456 -4.00 -1.58 -14.11
N GLY A 457 -5.09 -1.30 -13.37
CA GLY A 457 -6.45 -1.41 -13.90
C GLY A 457 -6.97 -2.84 -14.09
N ILE A 458 -6.38 -3.83 -13.41
CA ILE A 458 -6.89 -5.21 -13.46
C ILE A 458 -8.30 -5.32 -12.87
N LYS A 459 -9.15 -6.12 -13.53
CA LYS A 459 -10.51 -6.45 -13.09
C LYS A 459 -10.55 -7.66 -12.17
N LEU A 460 -11.52 -7.71 -11.25
CA LEU A 460 -11.61 -8.79 -10.27
C LEU A 460 -11.77 -10.15 -10.94
N HIS A 461 -12.63 -10.26 -11.95
CA HIS A 461 -12.82 -11.49 -12.73
C HIS A 461 -11.52 -12.06 -13.34
N THR A 462 -10.62 -11.21 -13.83
CA THR A 462 -9.30 -11.64 -14.34
C THR A 462 -8.40 -12.12 -13.21
N PHE A 463 -8.40 -11.41 -12.09
CA PHE A 463 -7.63 -11.80 -10.91
C PHE A 463 -8.15 -13.11 -10.28
N SER A 464 -9.46 -13.35 -10.26
CA SER A 464 -10.06 -14.61 -9.83
C SER A 464 -9.60 -15.79 -10.70
N ALA A 465 -9.59 -15.62 -12.02
CA ALA A 465 -9.03 -16.60 -12.95
C ALA A 465 -7.52 -16.85 -12.72
N TRP A 466 -6.80 -15.84 -12.22
CA TRP A 466 -5.40 -15.99 -11.81
C TRP A 466 -5.19 -16.75 -10.51
N LEU A 467 -6.15 -16.74 -9.60
CA LEU A 467 -6.06 -17.51 -8.37
C LEU A 467 -6.39 -18.98 -8.61
N TYR A 468 -7.42 -19.29 -9.40
CA TYR A 468 -7.92 -20.66 -9.47
C TYR A 468 -8.30 -21.13 -10.87
N GLN A 469 -9.54 -20.91 -11.30
CA GLN A 469 -10.06 -21.40 -12.56
C GLN A 469 -10.75 -20.30 -13.35
N LEU A 470 -10.64 -20.38 -14.67
CA LEU A 470 -11.37 -19.54 -15.59
C LEU A 470 -12.88 -19.75 -15.42
N PRO A 471 -13.67 -18.68 -15.30
CA PRO A 471 -15.11 -18.75 -15.22
C PRO A 471 -15.73 -19.27 -16.52
N VAL A 472 -16.49 -20.37 -16.39
CA VAL A 472 -17.22 -21.01 -17.49
C VAL A 472 -18.71 -20.63 -17.53
N HIS A 473 -19.15 -19.76 -16.61
CA HIS A 473 -20.50 -19.24 -16.53
C HIS A 473 -20.51 -17.74 -16.80
N GLY A 474 -21.49 -17.27 -17.56
CA GLY A 474 -21.80 -15.85 -17.73
C GLY A 474 -23.10 -15.48 -17.05
N THR A 475 -23.31 -14.18 -16.80
CA THR A 475 -24.55 -13.63 -16.20
C THR A 475 -25.10 -12.47 -17.01
N ALA A 476 -26.42 -12.25 -16.92
CA ALA A 476 -27.12 -11.22 -17.65
C ALA A 476 -26.84 -11.27 -19.17
N GLN A 477 -26.19 -10.24 -19.71
CA GLN A 477 -25.81 -10.14 -21.12
C GLN A 477 -24.34 -10.50 -21.37
N HIS A 478 -23.56 -10.81 -20.33
CA HIS A 478 -22.14 -11.12 -20.44
C HIS A 478 -21.93 -12.63 -20.65
N ALA A 479 -21.17 -12.99 -21.68
CA ALA A 479 -20.71 -14.37 -21.88
C ALA A 479 -19.73 -14.78 -20.78
N ALA A 480 -19.50 -16.08 -20.59
CA ALA A 480 -18.46 -16.58 -19.68
C ALA A 480 -17.08 -16.07 -20.11
N LEU A 481 -16.14 -15.80 -19.19
CA LEU A 481 -14.77 -15.40 -19.55
C LEU A 481 -14.08 -16.43 -20.43
N PHE A 482 -14.34 -17.71 -20.21
CA PHE A 482 -13.90 -18.77 -21.11
C PHE A 482 -14.30 -18.50 -22.57
N ASP A 483 -15.55 -18.12 -22.82
CA ASP A 483 -16.02 -17.82 -24.18
C ASP A 483 -15.52 -16.48 -24.69
N GLN A 484 -15.43 -15.46 -23.82
CA GLN A 484 -14.88 -14.15 -24.20
C GLN A 484 -13.43 -14.28 -24.70
N VAL A 485 -12.64 -15.17 -24.09
CA VAL A 485 -11.23 -15.38 -24.42
C VAL A 485 -11.06 -16.37 -25.58
N PHE A 486 -11.65 -17.57 -25.47
CA PHE A 486 -11.37 -18.65 -26.41
C PHE A 486 -12.41 -18.80 -27.54
N ASN A 487 -13.61 -18.26 -27.38
CA ASN A 487 -14.72 -18.41 -28.32
C ASN A 487 -15.40 -17.08 -28.69
N PRO A 488 -14.65 -16.01 -29.09
CA PRO A 488 -15.28 -14.74 -29.39
C PRO A 488 -16.16 -14.82 -30.65
N PRO A 489 -17.23 -13.99 -30.74
CA PRO A 489 -18.34 -14.14 -31.69
C PRO A 489 -17.98 -13.98 -33.18
N HIS A 490 -16.75 -13.54 -33.51
CA HIS A 490 -16.29 -13.30 -34.89
C HIS A 490 -15.20 -14.28 -35.36
N TRP A 491 -14.98 -15.35 -34.62
CA TRP A 491 -13.96 -16.34 -34.98
C TRP A 491 -14.46 -17.25 -36.13
N LEU A 492 -13.67 -17.40 -37.20
CA LEU A 492 -14.02 -18.14 -38.43
C LEU A 492 -13.96 -19.68 -38.31
N HIS A 493 -13.70 -20.24 -37.13
CA HIS A 493 -13.43 -21.66 -36.90
C HIS A 493 -14.41 -22.25 -35.88
N SER A 494 -14.59 -23.58 -35.90
CA SER A 494 -15.41 -24.31 -34.92
C SER A 494 -15.02 -23.97 -33.48
N PRO A 495 -15.97 -23.85 -32.52
CA PRO A 495 -15.68 -23.42 -31.14
C PRO A 495 -14.83 -24.43 -30.34
N LEU A 496 -14.10 -23.94 -29.33
CA LEU A 496 -13.23 -24.76 -28.48
C LEU A 496 -14.08 -25.41 -27.41
N MET A 497 -14.16 -26.74 -27.47
CA MET A 497 -14.92 -27.54 -26.52
C MET A 497 -14.03 -27.99 -25.35
N LEU A 498 -14.54 -27.85 -24.12
CA LEU A 498 -13.99 -28.54 -22.94
C LEU A 498 -14.59 -29.94 -22.83
N ASP A 499 -13.89 -30.93 -23.39
CA ASP A 499 -14.34 -32.33 -23.45
C ASP A 499 -13.45 -33.30 -22.66
N ASN A 500 -12.46 -32.78 -21.92
CA ASN A 500 -11.48 -33.55 -21.14
C ASN A 500 -10.63 -34.54 -21.96
N GLN A 501 -10.64 -34.48 -23.29
CA GLN A 501 -9.73 -35.29 -24.09
C GLN A 501 -8.29 -34.78 -23.95
N ALA A 502 -7.32 -35.66 -24.18
CA ALA A 502 -5.91 -35.28 -24.19
C ALA A 502 -5.66 -34.14 -25.17
N LEU A 503 -4.89 -33.14 -24.74
CA LEU A 503 -4.48 -32.02 -25.58
C LEU A 503 -3.14 -32.38 -26.21
N ASP A 504 -3.10 -32.55 -27.53
CA ASP A 504 -1.84 -32.77 -28.22
C ASP A 504 -1.03 -31.47 -28.22
N LEU A 505 0.22 -31.56 -27.77
CA LEU A 505 1.13 -30.41 -27.69
C LEU A 505 1.95 -30.21 -28.98
N THR A 506 1.78 -31.09 -29.98
CA THR A 506 2.41 -30.92 -31.30
C THR A 506 1.85 -29.67 -32.01
N THR A 507 2.68 -29.00 -32.80
CA THR A 507 2.32 -27.76 -33.51
C THR A 507 1.29 -27.95 -34.63
N THR A 508 0.94 -29.21 -34.94
CA THR A 508 -0.03 -29.58 -35.98
C THR A 508 -1.47 -29.69 -35.47
N ASP A 509 -1.73 -29.61 -34.16
CA ASP A 509 -3.10 -29.64 -33.61
C ASP A 509 -3.82 -28.29 -33.81
N ALA A 510 -4.92 -28.32 -34.57
CA ALA A 510 -5.78 -27.16 -34.80
C ALA A 510 -6.34 -26.55 -33.50
N THR A 511 -6.54 -27.37 -32.46
CA THR A 511 -7.02 -26.93 -31.14
C THR A 511 -5.98 -26.03 -30.47
N LEU A 512 -4.73 -26.46 -30.50
CA LEU A 512 -3.62 -25.76 -29.87
C LEU A 512 -3.28 -24.46 -30.61
N PHE A 513 -3.34 -24.46 -31.94
CA PHE A 513 -3.20 -23.25 -32.75
C PHE A 513 -4.28 -22.21 -32.38
N ARG A 514 -5.50 -22.67 -32.13
CA ARG A 514 -6.59 -21.80 -31.70
C ARG A 514 -6.39 -21.25 -30.29
N ILE A 515 -5.91 -22.05 -29.34
CA ILE A 515 -5.51 -21.57 -28.00
C ILE A 515 -4.41 -20.52 -28.12
N CYS A 516 -3.42 -20.76 -28.98
CA CYS A 516 -2.32 -19.84 -29.26
C CYS A 516 -2.85 -18.49 -29.75
N ALA A 517 -3.68 -18.50 -30.80
CA ALA A 517 -4.29 -17.29 -31.34
C ALA A 517 -5.18 -16.55 -30.32
N ALA A 518 -5.91 -17.28 -29.47
CA ALA A 518 -6.86 -16.68 -28.52
C ALA A 518 -6.15 -15.92 -27.40
N LEU A 519 -4.96 -16.40 -27.03
CA LEU A 519 -4.11 -15.79 -26.01
C LEU A 519 -3.10 -14.79 -26.62
N GLY A 520 -3.16 -14.53 -27.93
CA GLY A 520 -2.22 -13.65 -28.62
C GLY A 520 -0.78 -14.17 -28.61
N LEU A 521 -0.60 -15.49 -28.60
CA LEU A 521 0.69 -16.16 -28.55
C LEU A 521 1.25 -16.41 -29.95
N GLU A 522 2.58 -16.54 -30.02
CA GLU A 522 3.29 -16.98 -31.21
C GLU A 522 3.73 -18.43 -31.04
N ASP A 523 3.75 -19.21 -32.13
CA ASP A 523 4.24 -20.59 -32.11
C ASP A 523 5.78 -20.63 -32.13
N THR A 524 6.38 -20.19 -31.03
CA THR A 524 7.83 -20.14 -30.82
C THR A 524 8.22 -20.86 -29.53
N PRO A 525 9.48 -21.35 -29.41
CA PRO A 525 9.96 -21.99 -28.18
C PRO A 525 9.86 -21.10 -26.93
N VAL A 526 9.89 -19.78 -27.12
CA VAL A 526 9.90 -18.77 -26.04
C VAL A 526 8.50 -18.26 -25.66
N SER A 527 7.48 -18.53 -26.49
CA SER A 527 6.08 -18.19 -26.24
C SER A 527 5.28 -19.47 -25.97
N LEU A 528 4.59 -20.02 -26.96
CA LEU A 528 3.79 -21.24 -26.79
C LEU A 528 4.62 -22.45 -26.29
N GLY A 529 5.85 -22.61 -26.79
CA GLY A 529 6.75 -23.70 -26.35
C GLY A 529 7.06 -23.68 -24.86
N LEU A 530 7.20 -22.50 -24.27
CA LEU A 530 7.49 -22.32 -22.84
C LEU A 530 6.29 -22.71 -21.97
N LEU A 531 5.09 -22.28 -22.37
CA LEU A 531 3.83 -22.62 -21.68
C LEU A 531 3.60 -24.14 -21.69
N LYS A 532 3.84 -24.79 -22.83
CA LYS A 532 3.75 -26.25 -22.98
C LYS A 532 4.68 -26.96 -22.00
N ALA A 533 5.97 -26.64 -22.05
CA ALA A 533 6.99 -27.29 -21.23
C ALA A 533 6.73 -27.13 -19.73
N ARG A 534 6.32 -25.94 -19.28
CA ARG A 534 6.05 -25.66 -17.87
C ARG A 534 4.77 -26.32 -17.39
N THR A 535 3.71 -26.27 -18.19
CA THR A 535 2.43 -26.89 -17.82
C THR A 535 2.59 -28.41 -17.72
N GLN A 536 3.34 -29.01 -18.64
CA GLN A 536 3.67 -30.44 -18.57
C GLN A 536 4.52 -30.79 -17.34
N LEU A 537 5.47 -29.93 -16.98
CA LEU A 537 6.35 -30.14 -15.82
C LEU A 537 5.62 -30.03 -14.48
N TYR A 538 4.71 -29.07 -14.32
CA TYR A 538 4.11 -28.75 -13.02
C TYR A 538 2.66 -29.22 -12.85
N SER A 539 1.90 -29.40 -13.95
CA SER A 539 0.48 -29.78 -13.91
C SER A 539 0.20 -31.17 -14.51
N GLY A 540 1.21 -31.88 -15.00
CA GLY A 540 1.07 -33.19 -15.64
C GLY A 540 0.63 -33.12 -17.11
N ALA A 541 0.08 -34.22 -17.64
CA ALA A 541 -0.34 -34.29 -19.04
C ALA A 541 -1.53 -33.35 -19.31
N PRO A 542 -1.40 -32.36 -20.22
CA PRO A 542 -2.46 -31.40 -20.47
C PRO A 542 -3.63 -32.04 -21.20
N ALA A 543 -4.83 -31.58 -20.87
CA ALA A 543 -6.07 -32.00 -21.48
C ALA A 543 -6.95 -30.79 -21.79
N ARG A 544 -7.96 -30.96 -22.63
CA ARG A 544 -8.97 -29.95 -22.98
C ARG A 544 -9.95 -29.76 -21.82
N ASN A 545 -9.41 -29.32 -20.68
CA ASN A 545 -10.09 -29.11 -19.41
C ASN A 545 -9.81 -27.71 -18.87
N ILE A 546 -10.63 -27.27 -17.91
CA ILE A 546 -10.55 -25.92 -17.38
C ILE A 546 -9.24 -25.64 -16.65
N THR A 547 -8.66 -26.65 -15.98
CA THR A 547 -7.39 -26.51 -15.25
C THR A 547 -6.25 -26.12 -16.18
N THR A 548 -6.11 -26.82 -17.32
CA THR A 548 -5.05 -26.56 -18.31
C THR A 548 -5.23 -25.19 -18.94
N LEU A 549 -6.44 -24.85 -19.37
CA LEU A 549 -6.74 -23.57 -20.02
C LEU A 549 -6.59 -22.38 -19.06
N SER A 550 -6.94 -22.55 -17.77
CA SER A 550 -6.70 -21.53 -16.75
C SER A 550 -5.21 -21.30 -16.52
N SER A 551 -4.41 -22.37 -16.56
CA SER A 551 -2.95 -22.28 -16.47
C SER A 551 -2.34 -21.54 -17.66
N PHE A 552 -2.77 -21.84 -18.88
CA PHE A 552 -2.33 -21.12 -20.08
C PHE A 552 -2.76 -19.64 -20.04
N TYR A 553 -4.01 -19.38 -19.66
CA TYR A 553 -4.52 -18.02 -19.53
C TYR A 553 -3.71 -17.19 -18.54
N ARG A 554 -3.41 -17.74 -17.34
CA ARG A 554 -2.54 -17.09 -16.36
C ARG A 554 -1.16 -16.75 -16.91
N GLN A 555 -0.50 -17.76 -17.46
CA GLN A 555 0.87 -17.62 -17.98
C GLN A 555 0.94 -16.62 -19.14
N ALA A 556 -0.13 -16.49 -19.93
CA ALA A 556 -0.20 -15.53 -21.03
C ALA A 556 -0.57 -14.10 -20.59
N THR A 557 -1.53 -13.95 -19.66
CA THR A 557 -2.10 -12.64 -19.31
C THR A 557 -1.39 -11.93 -18.16
N LEU A 558 -0.80 -12.66 -17.21
CA LEU A 558 -0.08 -12.07 -16.08
C LEU A 558 1.13 -11.22 -16.51
N PRO A 559 2.00 -11.67 -17.43
CA PRO A 559 3.13 -10.85 -17.91
C PRO A 559 2.70 -9.50 -18.49
N ALA A 560 1.59 -9.49 -19.24
CA ALA A 560 1.07 -8.30 -19.89
C ALA A 560 0.67 -7.19 -18.90
N LEU A 561 0.22 -7.55 -17.69
CA LEU A 561 -0.08 -6.57 -16.62
C LEU A 561 1.14 -5.71 -16.28
N PHE A 562 2.31 -6.32 -16.26
CA PHE A 562 3.57 -5.65 -15.93
C PHE A 562 4.24 -5.00 -17.15
N GLY A 563 3.68 -5.18 -18.35
CA GLY A 563 4.28 -4.79 -19.62
C GLY A 563 5.45 -5.68 -20.04
N LEU A 564 5.41 -6.96 -19.67
CA LEU A 564 6.45 -7.95 -19.97
C LEU A 564 5.98 -8.96 -21.01
N SER A 565 6.90 -9.46 -21.82
CA SER A 565 6.67 -10.69 -22.58
C SER A 565 6.67 -11.91 -21.65
N ILE A 566 6.13 -13.03 -22.14
CA ILE A 566 6.09 -14.31 -21.42
C ILE A 566 7.50 -14.78 -21.05
N TYR A 567 8.42 -14.64 -22.01
CA TYR A 567 9.81 -15.05 -21.83
C TYR A 567 10.52 -14.18 -20.79
N GLU A 568 10.35 -12.86 -20.85
CA GLU A 568 10.88 -11.92 -19.86
C GLU A 568 10.35 -12.19 -18.46
N CYS A 569 9.05 -12.44 -18.33
CA CYS A 569 8.45 -12.79 -17.04
C CYS A 569 9.02 -14.10 -16.50
N ASP A 570 9.20 -15.13 -17.33
CA ASP A 570 9.82 -16.38 -16.91
C ASP A 570 11.25 -16.19 -16.42
N GLN A 571 12.03 -15.38 -17.14
CA GLN A 571 13.39 -15.05 -16.76
C GLN A 571 13.47 -14.30 -15.43
N LEU A 572 12.56 -13.35 -15.18
CA LEU A 572 12.50 -12.60 -13.93
C LEU A 572 12.10 -13.50 -12.76
N VAL A 573 11.03 -14.27 -12.92
CA VAL A 573 10.55 -15.21 -11.90
C VAL A 573 11.64 -16.21 -11.53
N GLN A 574 12.40 -16.70 -12.52
CA GLN A 574 13.57 -17.56 -12.29
C GLN A 574 14.64 -16.85 -11.45
N MET A 575 14.90 -15.56 -11.68
CA MET A 575 15.89 -14.79 -10.90
C MET A 575 15.45 -14.48 -9.46
N LEU A 576 14.14 -14.36 -9.21
CA LEU A 576 13.59 -14.02 -7.90
C LEU A 576 13.47 -15.24 -6.98
N GLY A 577 12.86 -16.33 -7.44
CA GLY A 577 12.56 -17.51 -6.62
C GLY A 577 12.67 -18.84 -7.36
N GLY A 578 13.26 -18.85 -8.55
CA GLY A 578 13.57 -20.07 -9.29
C GLY A 578 12.35 -20.94 -9.64
N ALA A 579 12.49 -22.25 -9.42
CA ALA A 579 11.48 -23.24 -9.77
C ALA A 579 10.18 -23.09 -8.97
N ASP A 580 10.25 -22.62 -7.72
CA ASP A 580 9.07 -22.45 -6.87
C ASP A 580 8.15 -21.37 -7.42
N TYR A 581 8.71 -20.21 -7.81
CA TYR A 581 7.89 -19.14 -8.38
C TYR A 581 7.42 -19.48 -9.79
N ARG A 582 8.22 -20.23 -10.57
CA ARG A 582 7.76 -20.78 -11.86
C ARG A 582 6.55 -21.71 -11.66
N ARG A 583 6.53 -22.52 -10.61
CA ARG A 583 5.37 -23.35 -10.27
C ARG A 583 4.14 -22.49 -9.96
N GLN A 584 4.30 -21.40 -9.19
CA GLN A 584 3.19 -20.50 -8.82
C GLN A 584 2.46 -19.87 -10.02
N LEU A 585 3.14 -19.61 -11.14
CA LEU A 585 2.46 -19.10 -12.35
C LEU A 585 1.60 -20.18 -13.06
N VAL A 586 1.93 -21.47 -12.88
CA VAL A 586 1.22 -22.58 -13.53
C VAL A 586 0.08 -23.08 -12.64
N THR A 587 0.42 -23.40 -11.39
CA THR A 587 -0.44 -23.92 -10.34
C THR A 587 -0.28 -23.04 -9.10
N PRO A 588 -1.01 -21.90 -9.04
CA PRO A 588 -0.93 -21.01 -7.89
C PRO A 588 -1.42 -21.72 -6.63
N LEU A 589 -0.80 -21.41 -5.50
CA LEU A 589 -1.16 -21.90 -4.19
C LEU A 589 -1.10 -20.75 -3.19
N LEU A 590 -2.11 -20.65 -2.32
CA LEU A 590 -2.08 -19.83 -1.12
C LEU A 590 -1.66 -20.69 0.07
N ARG A 591 -0.81 -20.13 0.92
CA ARG A 591 -0.38 -20.78 2.16
C ARG A 591 -1.54 -20.89 3.16
N THR A 592 -1.35 -21.59 4.27
CA THR A 592 -2.36 -21.69 5.34
C THR A 592 -2.77 -20.31 5.86
N SER A 593 -4.08 -20.08 6.04
CA SER A 593 -4.62 -18.83 6.60
C SER A 593 -3.96 -18.51 7.95
N GLY A 594 -3.64 -17.23 8.19
CA GLY A 594 -2.93 -16.78 9.39
C GLY A 594 -1.42 -17.03 9.41
N SER A 595 -0.85 -17.75 8.43
CA SER A 595 0.61 -17.98 8.35
C SER A 595 1.32 -16.93 7.49
N ASN A 596 2.59 -16.65 7.78
CA ASN A 596 3.47 -15.85 6.92
C ASN A 596 4.33 -16.70 5.95
N ALA A 597 4.41 -18.02 6.13
CA ALA A 597 5.26 -18.90 5.30
C ALA A 597 4.52 -20.18 4.86
N PRO A 598 4.91 -20.82 3.74
CA PRO A 598 5.95 -20.42 2.78
C PRO A 598 5.52 -19.25 1.87
N SER A 599 6.44 -18.72 1.06
CA SER A 599 6.10 -17.72 0.04
C SER A 599 5.11 -18.30 -0.97
N ASP A 600 4.08 -17.52 -1.29
CA ASP A 600 2.91 -17.96 -2.07
C ASP A 600 2.68 -17.07 -3.30
N PHE A 601 1.64 -17.38 -4.09
CA PHE A 601 1.36 -16.66 -5.34
C PHE A 601 1.20 -15.14 -5.15
N LEU A 602 0.65 -14.69 -4.01
CA LEU A 602 0.45 -13.26 -3.74
C LEU A 602 1.78 -12.54 -3.53
N ASP A 603 2.76 -13.17 -2.89
CA ASP A 603 4.08 -12.56 -2.74
C ASP A 603 4.80 -12.47 -4.08
N VAL A 604 4.67 -13.49 -4.95
CA VAL A 604 5.26 -13.48 -6.29
C VAL A 604 4.77 -12.26 -7.07
N LEU A 605 3.47 -11.93 -6.99
CA LEU A 605 2.92 -10.72 -7.61
C LEU A 605 3.52 -9.43 -7.04
N MET A 606 3.65 -9.34 -5.71
CA MET A 606 4.25 -8.16 -5.07
C MET A 606 5.75 -8.01 -5.41
N GLN A 607 6.49 -9.11 -5.51
CA GLN A 607 7.91 -9.09 -5.87
C GLN A 607 8.13 -8.80 -7.36
N LEU A 608 7.22 -9.26 -8.23
CA LEU A 608 7.21 -8.88 -9.64
C LEU A 608 6.94 -7.38 -9.81
N ASP A 609 5.96 -6.85 -9.08
CA ASP A 609 5.69 -5.41 -9.07
C ASP A 609 6.94 -4.60 -8.65
N TRP A 610 7.63 -5.05 -7.59
CA TRP A 610 8.88 -4.43 -7.14
C TRP A 610 9.97 -4.46 -8.22
N VAL A 611 10.29 -5.64 -8.78
CA VAL A 611 11.41 -5.76 -9.72
C VAL A 611 11.14 -4.98 -11.00
N VAL A 612 9.89 -4.96 -11.48
CA VAL A 612 9.47 -4.20 -12.67
C VAL A 612 9.57 -2.70 -12.42
N THR A 613 9.21 -2.24 -11.22
CA THR A 613 9.38 -0.83 -10.82
C THR A 613 10.86 -0.45 -10.82
N TRP A 614 11.70 -1.27 -10.18
CA TRP A 614 13.14 -1.02 -10.14
C TRP A 614 13.78 -1.02 -11.54
N LEU A 615 13.41 -1.95 -12.43
CA LEU A 615 13.92 -1.99 -13.80
C LEU A 615 13.50 -0.76 -14.61
N LYS A 616 12.26 -0.28 -14.44
CA LYS A 616 11.77 0.96 -15.06
C LYS A 616 12.54 2.18 -14.56
N ASP A 617 12.74 2.29 -13.24
CA ASP A 617 13.44 3.43 -12.62
C ASP A 617 14.93 3.46 -12.98
N SER A 618 15.57 2.29 -13.03
CA SER A 618 16.98 2.15 -13.42
C SER A 618 17.20 2.18 -14.94
N LYS A 619 16.13 2.14 -15.74
CA LYS A 619 16.17 2.01 -17.21
C LYS A 619 16.99 0.80 -17.68
N THR A 620 17.00 -0.27 -16.88
CA THR A 620 17.74 -1.50 -17.18
C THR A 620 16.82 -2.52 -17.83
N SER A 621 17.23 -3.11 -18.95
CA SER A 621 16.47 -4.21 -19.58
C SER A 621 16.76 -5.55 -18.89
N ILE A 622 15.82 -6.49 -18.98
CA ILE A 622 15.98 -7.84 -18.40
C ILE A 622 17.13 -8.57 -19.10
N THR A 623 17.26 -8.42 -20.42
CA THR A 623 18.37 -8.99 -21.19
C THR A 623 19.71 -8.48 -20.69
N GLN A 624 19.84 -7.16 -20.47
CA GLN A 624 21.05 -6.56 -19.93
C GLN A 624 21.37 -7.12 -18.53
N LEU A 625 20.39 -7.17 -17.64
CA LEU A 625 20.57 -7.71 -16.29
C LEU A 625 21.05 -9.18 -16.32
N ARG A 626 20.49 -10.01 -17.20
CA ARG A 626 20.91 -11.41 -17.36
C ARG A 626 22.31 -11.56 -17.95
N GLN A 627 22.68 -10.71 -18.89
CA GLN A 627 24.04 -10.65 -19.43
C GLN A 627 25.04 -10.29 -18.34
N GLN A 628 24.73 -9.29 -17.52
CA GLN A 628 25.57 -8.89 -16.38
C GLN A 628 25.69 -10.00 -15.33
N LEU A 629 24.64 -10.77 -15.09
CA LEU A 629 24.64 -11.92 -14.16
C LEU A 629 25.19 -13.21 -14.76
N LEU A 630 25.53 -13.19 -16.05
CA LEU A 630 26.04 -14.33 -16.84
C LEU A 630 25.15 -15.56 -16.75
N LEU A 631 23.84 -15.32 -16.84
CA LEU A 631 22.83 -16.39 -16.83
C LEU A 631 22.65 -17.00 -18.22
N ASP A 632 23.03 -16.29 -19.28
CA ASP A 632 22.97 -16.75 -20.66
C ASP A 632 24.38 -17.07 -21.19
N THR A 633 24.66 -18.35 -21.44
CA THR A 633 26.00 -18.84 -21.83
C THR A 633 26.46 -18.38 -23.21
N VAL A 634 25.54 -17.98 -24.09
CA VAL A 634 25.81 -17.61 -25.49
C VAL A 634 26.00 -16.10 -25.67
N SER A 635 25.62 -15.28 -24.67
CA SER A 635 25.47 -13.82 -24.83
C SER A 635 26.48 -12.97 -24.03
N ALA A 636 27.45 -13.58 -23.34
CA ALA A 636 28.46 -12.79 -22.63
C ALA A 636 29.34 -12.01 -23.63
N PRO A 637 29.77 -10.77 -23.34
CA PRO A 637 30.71 -10.04 -24.19
C PRO A 637 31.98 -10.86 -24.45
N ALA A 638 32.55 -10.74 -25.66
CA ALA A 638 33.81 -11.40 -26.03
C ALA A 638 34.93 -11.32 -24.97
N PRO A 639 35.21 -10.16 -24.33
CA PRO A 639 36.22 -10.09 -23.27
C PRO A 639 35.87 -10.97 -22.06
N VAL A 640 34.61 -10.95 -21.62
CA VAL A 640 34.13 -11.77 -20.50
C VAL A 640 34.22 -13.26 -20.81
N GLN A 641 33.88 -13.67 -22.04
CA GLN A 641 34.02 -15.07 -22.47
C GLN A 641 35.47 -15.53 -22.48
N ALA A 642 36.40 -14.68 -22.95
CA ALA A 642 37.83 -14.99 -22.93
C ALA A 642 38.34 -15.19 -21.49
N ARG A 643 37.97 -14.30 -20.56
CA ARG A 643 38.32 -14.42 -19.13
C ARG A 643 37.74 -15.67 -18.47
N LEU A 644 36.47 -15.98 -18.74
CA LEU A 644 35.85 -17.22 -18.24
C LEU A 644 36.54 -18.47 -18.79
N THR A 645 36.97 -18.44 -20.04
CA THR A 645 37.72 -19.53 -20.67
C THR A 645 39.09 -19.70 -20.03
N GLN A 646 39.81 -18.61 -19.75
CA GLN A 646 41.07 -18.64 -19.00
C GLN A 646 40.89 -19.26 -17.60
N LEU A 647 39.87 -18.84 -16.85
CA LEU A 647 39.54 -19.42 -15.54
C LEU A 647 39.19 -20.91 -15.63
N HIS A 648 38.46 -21.30 -16.67
CA HIS A 648 38.10 -22.70 -16.90
C HIS A 648 39.31 -23.56 -17.26
N ASN A 649 40.22 -23.04 -18.09
CA ASN A 649 41.48 -23.70 -18.45
C ASN A 649 42.38 -23.88 -17.22
N ALA A 650 42.49 -22.86 -16.36
CA ALA A 650 43.22 -22.97 -15.10
C ALA A 650 42.61 -24.06 -14.18
N LEU A 651 41.28 -24.14 -14.08
CA LEU A 651 40.62 -25.20 -13.32
C LEU A 651 40.87 -26.60 -13.93
N HIS A 652 40.85 -26.73 -15.25
CA HIS A 652 41.07 -28.00 -15.96
C HIS A 652 42.53 -28.47 -15.95
N GLY A 653 43.49 -27.56 -15.96
CA GLY A 653 44.92 -27.88 -15.83
C GLY A 653 45.32 -28.25 -14.40
N MET A 654 44.52 -27.85 -13.42
CA MET A 654 44.82 -28.01 -12.00
C MET A 654 45.14 -29.45 -11.55
N PRO A 655 44.43 -30.51 -12.00
CA PRO A 655 44.73 -31.89 -11.61
C PRO A 655 46.15 -32.36 -11.98
N GLY A 656 46.81 -31.70 -12.95
CA GLY A 656 48.20 -31.99 -13.30
C GLY A 656 49.21 -31.66 -12.19
N TYR A 657 48.82 -30.85 -11.20
CA TYR A 657 49.65 -30.47 -10.06
C TYR A 657 49.36 -31.29 -8.79
N PHE A 658 48.46 -32.28 -8.86
CA PHE A 658 48.10 -33.11 -7.70
C PHE A 658 49.06 -34.30 -7.56
N LEU A 659 49.18 -34.82 -6.33
CA LEU A 659 49.88 -36.08 -6.10
C LEU A 659 49.21 -37.20 -6.91
N PRO A 660 50.00 -38.12 -7.49
CA PRO A 660 49.47 -39.24 -8.26
C PRO A 660 48.64 -40.16 -7.36
N GLN A 661 47.64 -40.85 -7.94
CA GLN A 661 46.78 -41.78 -7.22
C GLN A 661 47.58 -42.87 -6.49
N THR A 662 48.71 -43.30 -7.05
CA THR A 662 49.60 -44.30 -6.45
C THR A 662 50.06 -43.94 -5.04
N THR A 663 50.29 -42.65 -4.75
CA THR A 663 50.66 -42.19 -3.39
C THR A 663 49.51 -42.37 -2.39
N PHE A 664 48.26 -42.25 -2.83
CA PHE A 664 47.08 -42.45 -1.99
C PHE A 664 46.73 -43.92 -1.80
N ASP A 665 47.03 -44.76 -2.80
CA ASP A 665 46.91 -46.21 -2.69
C ASP A 665 47.87 -46.78 -1.63
N GLU A 666 49.09 -46.22 -1.54
CA GLU A 666 50.09 -46.57 -0.52
C GLU A 666 49.74 -46.09 0.90
N LEU A 667 48.90 -45.05 1.04
CA LEU A 667 48.48 -44.50 2.32
C LEU A 667 47.44 -45.37 3.05
N ASP A 668 46.85 -46.38 2.39
CA ASP A 668 45.83 -47.29 2.95
C ASP A 668 44.66 -46.51 3.59
N LEU A 669 44.16 -45.48 2.89
CA LEU A 669 43.11 -44.61 3.43
C LEU A 669 41.80 -45.39 3.65
N PRO A 670 41.06 -45.12 4.74
CA PRO A 670 39.82 -45.82 5.04
C PRO A 670 38.80 -45.62 3.93
N GLN A 671 38.22 -46.74 3.45
CA GLN A 671 37.17 -46.73 2.44
C GLN A 671 35.78 -46.56 3.06
N ALA A 672 34.86 -45.97 2.31
CA ALA A 672 33.47 -45.85 2.72
C ALA A 672 32.80 -47.23 2.78
N GLU A 673 32.05 -47.50 3.84
CA GLU A 673 31.27 -48.73 3.98
C GLU A 673 30.20 -48.83 2.89
N ALA A 674 29.84 -50.05 2.47
CA ALA A 674 28.83 -50.25 1.42
C ALA A 674 27.44 -49.63 1.73
N SER A 675 27.16 -49.36 3.00
CA SER A 675 25.95 -48.68 3.49
C SER A 675 26.01 -47.15 3.37
N ALA A 676 27.21 -46.56 3.30
CA ALA A 676 27.40 -45.15 3.00
C ALA A 676 27.51 -44.96 1.48
N LYS A 677 26.86 -43.93 0.91
CA LYS A 677 27.11 -43.57 -0.49
C LYS A 677 28.61 -43.35 -0.69
N HIS A 678 29.10 -43.79 -1.85
CA HIS A 678 30.50 -43.68 -2.27
C HIS A 678 31.08 -42.28 -1.98
N LEU A 679 32.39 -42.22 -1.68
CA LEU A 679 33.12 -40.98 -1.34
C LEU A 679 32.76 -39.86 -2.33
N GLU A 680 32.24 -38.72 -1.86
CA GLU A 680 31.73 -37.65 -2.74
C GLU A 680 32.83 -37.04 -3.64
N LEU A 681 34.08 -37.05 -3.16
CA LEU A 681 35.27 -36.57 -3.88
C LEU A 681 36.44 -37.50 -3.57
N PRO A 682 37.28 -37.87 -4.55
CA PRO A 682 38.48 -38.69 -4.30
C PRO A 682 39.49 -37.94 -3.43
N TRP A 683 40.32 -38.69 -2.69
CA TRP A 683 41.21 -38.15 -1.65
C TRP A 683 42.23 -37.12 -2.17
N ASN A 684 42.68 -37.26 -3.41
CA ASN A 684 43.55 -36.26 -4.07
C ASN A 684 42.87 -34.89 -4.23
N LEU A 685 41.57 -34.87 -4.60
CA LEU A 685 40.77 -33.65 -4.69
C LEU A 685 40.47 -33.07 -3.30
N VAL A 686 40.21 -33.92 -2.31
CA VAL A 686 40.00 -33.51 -0.90
C VAL A 686 41.24 -32.80 -0.37
N LEU A 687 42.43 -33.38 -0.58
CA LEU A 687 43.70 -32.79 -0.13
C LEU A 687 43.99 -31.47 -0.85
N ALA A 688 43.86 -31.42 -2.18
CA ALA A 688 44.07 -30.19 -2.94
C ALA A 688 43.13 -29.06 -2.47
N LYS A 689 41.86 -29.38 -2.25
CA LYS A 689 40.85 -28.43 -1.78
C LYS A 689 41.15 -27.89 -0.38
N ALA A 690 41.70 -28.74 0.51
CA ALA A 690 42.17 -28.32 1.82
C ALA A 690 43.36 -27.36 1.73
N LEU A 691 44.35 -27.69 0.92
CA LEU A 691 45.58 -26.89 0.75
C LEU A 691 45.28 -25.48 0.23
N LEU A 692 44.41 -25.36 -0.78
CA LEU A 692 44.00 -24.07 -1.35
C LEU A 692 43.16 -23.20 -0.39
N ARG A 693 42.47 -23.83 0.57
CA ARG A 693 41.72 -23.12 1.61
C ARG A 693 42.61 -22.66 2.76
N ALA A 694 43.58 -23.49 3.16
CA ALA A 694 44.50 -23.25 4.27
C ALA A 694 45.47 -22.10 3.98
N ASN A 695 46.11 -22.20 2.81
CA ASN A 695 47.07 -21.24 2.34
C ASN A 695 46.65 -20.82 0.95
N VAL A 696 46.38 -19.52 0.83
CA VAL A 696 46.56 -18.90 -0.46
C VAL A 696 48.00 -19.21 -0.89
N LEU A 697 48.25 -19.40 -2.18
CA LEU A 697 49.59 -19.76 -2.67
C LEU A 697 50.71 -18.68 -2.58
N PRO A 698 50.61 -17.46 -1.98
CA PRO A 698 51.72 -16.51 -2.05
C PRO A 698 52.83 -16.74 -1.01
N ASN A 699 52.67 -17.64 -0.04
CA ASN A 699 53.69 -17.88 1.00
C ASN A 699 54.68 -18.98 0.58
N LYS A 700 55.99 -18.62 0.54
CA LYS A 700 57.09 -19.56 0.26
C LYS A 700 57.31 -20.61 1.37
N GLN A 701 56.73 -20.42 2.56
CA GLN A 701 56.87 -21.35 3.69
C GLN A 701 55.50 -21.88 4.14
N PRO A 702 55.32 -23.22 4.22
CA PRO A 702 54.07 -23.83 4.66
C PRO A 702 53.91 -23.68 6.18
N LYS A 703 52.77 -23.13 6.62
CA LYS A 703 52.32 -23.27 8.01
C LYS A 703 51.60 -24.60 8.16
N LEU A 704 52.30 -25.65 8.61
CA LEU A 704 51.78 -27.01 8.71
C LEU A 704 50.45 -27.08 9.49
N GLU A 705 50.42 -26.42 10.67
CA GLU A 705 49.23 -26.37 11.54
C GLU A 705 47.97 -25.82 10.85
N ALA A 706 48.13 -24.82 9.98
CA ALA A 706 47.01 -24.23 9.25
C ALA A 706 46.47 -25.17 8.16
N MET A 707 47.34 -25.99 7.57
CA MET A 707 46.97 -26.99 6.56
C MET A 707 46.27 -28.18 7.20
N GLU A 708 46.79 -28.68 8.32
CA GLU A 708 46.17 -29.75 9.10
C GLU A 708 44.75 -29.36 9.52
N LYS A 709 44.57 -28.15 10.05
CA LYS A 709 43.25 -27.62 10.41
C LYS A 709 42.32 -27.47 9.19
N ALA A 710 42.82 -27.16 8.01
CA ALA A 710 41.98 -27.11 6.81
C ALA A 710 41.60 -28.50 6.31
N ILE A 711 42.50 -29.49 6.43
CA ILE A 711 42.20 -30.89 6.14
C ILE A 711 41.10 -31.38 7.07
N ASP A 712 41.18 -31.08 8.37
CA ASP A 712 40.11 -31.37 9.33
C ASP A 712 38.76 -30.91 8.81
N VAL A 713 38.66 -29.62 8.47
CA VAL A 713 37.42 -28.98 8.00
C VAL A 713 36.91 -29.59 6.70
N VAL A 714 37.79 -29.91 5.74
CA VAL A 714 37.38 -30.45 4.43
C VAL A 714 36.99 -31.92 4.55
N VAL A 715 37.74 -32.73 5.29
CA VAL A 715 37.41 -34.14 5.55
C VAL A 715 36.07 -34.24 6.26
N ASP A 716 35.85 -33.44 7.31
CA ASP A 716 34.60 -33.49 8.06
C ASP A 716 33.39 -33.11 7.18
N ARG A 717 33.59 -32.22 6.21
CA ARG A 717 32.54 -31.67 5.34
C ARG A 717 32.23 -32.49 4.10
N TYR A 718 33.23 -33.09 3.45
CA TYR A 718 33.09 -33.74 2.13
C TYR A 718 33.29 -35.25 2.14
N THR A 719 33.45 -35.84 3.33
CA THR A 719 33.56 -37.30 3.46
C THR A 719 32.51 -37.81 4.44
N THR A 720 31.87 -38.93 4.10
CA THR A 720 31.03 -39.71 5.00
C THR A 720 31.42 -41.16 4.80
N LEU A 721 32.14 -41.73 5.76
CA LEU A 721 32.75 -43.06 5.65
C LEU A 721 31.85 -44.15 6.27
N SER A 722 30.97 -43.78 7.21
CA SER A 722 29.95 -44.65 7.81
C SER A 722 28.71 -43.83 8.18
N LEU A 723 27.53 -44.47 8.24
CA LEU A 723 26.29 -43.88 8.74
C LEU A 723 26.24 -43.85 10.28
N ASP A 724 27.06 -44.67 10.95
CA ASP A 724 27.25 -44.62 12.40
C ASP A 724 28.13 -43.42 12.75
N TYR A 725 27.62 -42.53 13.61
CA TYR A 725 28.29 -41.31 14.01
C TYR A 725 29.67 -41.55 14.66
N GLU A 726 29.78 -42.49 15.60
CA GLU A 726 31.04 -42.73 16.32
C GLU A 726 32.06 -43.42 15.42
N ARG A 727 31.61 -44.37 14.61
CA ARG A 727 32.46 -45.08 13.64
C ARG A 727 32.95 -44.15 12.52
N ASN A 728 32.09 -43.29 12.00
CA ASN A 728 32.45 -42.27 11.02
C ASN A 728 33.47 -41.29 11.59
N ARG A 729 33.31 -40.87 12.85
CA ARG A 729 34.29 -40.02 13.54
C ARG A 729 35.65 -40.69 13.67
N ALA A 730 35.69 -41.98 14.04
CA ALA A 730 36.93 -42.74 14.14
C ALA A 730 37.63 -42.89 12.78
N LEU A 731 36.90 -43.27 11.73
CA LEU A 731 37.45 -43.42 10.38
C LEU A 731 37.97 -42.08 9.82
N LYS A 732 37.26 -40.98 10.06
CA LYS A 732 37.72 -39.63 9.69
C LYS A 732 39.02 -39.27 10.42
N SER A 733 39.15 -39.59 11.70
CA SER A 733 40.38 -39.36 12.47
C SER A 733 41.58 -40.10 11.87
N VAL A 734 41.39 -41.37 11.50
CA VAL A 734 42.44 -42.18 10.83
C VAL A 734 42.81 -41.58 9.47
N ALA A 735 41.83 -41.17 8.67
CA ALA A 735 42.08 -40.51 7.38
C ALA A 735 42.90 -39.21 7.55
N LYS A 736 42.54 -38.37 8.53
CA LYS A 736 43.25 -37.12 8.83
C LYS A 736 44.72 -37.35 9.18
N GLN A 737 45.00 -38.28 10.10
CA GLN A 737 46.38 -38.62 10.48
C GLN A 737 47.22 -39.11 9.30
N LYS A 738 46.65 -39.96 8.45
CA LYS A 738 47.32 -40.45 7.24
C LYS A 738 47.57 -39.31 6.24
N LEU A 739 46.58 -38.44 6.01
CA LEU A 739 46.72 -37.29 5.11
C LEU A 739 47.81 -36.31 5.60
N TYR A 740 47.99 -36.11 6.91
CA TYR A 740 49.02 -35.24 7.49
C TYR A 740 50.44 -35.59 7.01
N THR A 741 50.73 -36.87 6.76
CA THR A 741 52.06 -37.32 6.31
C THR A 741 52.45 -36.84 4.92
N VAL A 742 51.48 -36.54 4.04
CA VAL A 742 51.72 -36.17 2.63
C VAL A 742 51.45 -34.70 2.32
N VAL A 743 50.98 -33.91 3.29
CA VAL A 743 50.61 -32.49 3.13
C VAL A 743 51.75 -31.64 2.58
N GLY A 744 52.96 -31.84 3.10
CA GLY A 744 54.13 -31.06 2.68
C GLY A 744 54.50 -31.32 1.21
N ALA A 745 54.49 -32.58 0.79
CA ALA A 745 54.76 -32.97 -0.60
C ALA A 745 53.66 -32.48 -1.54
N ALA A 746 52.39 -32.63 -1.15
CA ALA A 746 51.25 -32.14 -1.92
C ALA A 746 51.28 -30.61 -2.10
N PHE A 747 51.66 -29.87 -1.06
CA PHE A 747 51.79 -28.42 -1.14
C PHE A 747 52.93 -27.99 -2.08
N ALA A 748 54.08 -28.68 -2.04
CA ALA A 748 55.20 -28.39 -2.93
C ALA A 748 54.82 -28.62 -4.41
N GLN A 749 54.07 -29.69 -4.71
CA GLN A 749 53.64 -30.00 -6.07
C GLN A 749 52.57 -29.02 -6.59
N LEU A 750 51.77 -28.42 -5.71
CA LEU A 750 50.79 -27.38 -6.04
C LEU A 750 51.42 -25.98 -6.26
N GLN A 751 52.67 -25.74 -5.86
CA GLN A 751 53.30 -24.41 -6.00
C GLN A 751 53.32 -23.86 -7.43
N PRO A 752 53.61 -24.64 -8.49
CA PRO A 752 53.65 -24.12 -9.86
C PRO A 752 52.31 -23.56 -10.35
N PHE A 753 51.18 -24.03 -9.82
CA PHE A 753 49.83 -23.53 -10.14
C PHE A 753 49.66 -22.03 -9.82
N LYS A 754 50.50 -21.48 -8.94
CA LYS A 754 50.55 -20.04 -8.69
C LYS A 754 50.74 -19.25 -10.00
N ALA A 755 51.58 -19.72 -10.91
CA ALA A 755 51.86 -19.02 -12.16
C ALA A 755 50.59 -18.92 -13.02
N ASP A 756 49.76 -19.97 -13.04
CA ASP A 756 48.49 -19.99 -13.79
C ASP A 756 47.48 -19.00 -13.20
N VAL A 757 47.38 -18.94 -11.86
CA VAL A 757 46.50 -17.97 -11.18
C VAL A 757 47.00 -16.54 -11.38
N GLU A 758 48.32 -16.33 -11.37
CA GLU A 758 48.91 -15.03 -11.72
C GLU A 758 48.64 -14.67 -13.18
N ASP A 759 48.69 -15.64 -14.11
CA ASP A 759 48.44 -15.43 -15.54
C ASP A 759 47.00 -14.95 -15.79
N VAL A 760 46.02 -15.60 -15.13
CA VAL A 760 44.61 -15.17 -15.16
C VAL A 760 44.43 -13.72 -14.68
N LEU A 761 45.28 -13.27 -13.75
CA LEU A 761 45.26 -11.91 -13.19
C LEU A 761 46.21 -10.94 -13.92
N LYS A 762 47.09 -11.41 -14.83
CA LYS A 762 48.29 -10.68 -15.31
C LYS A 762 48.07 -9.61 -16.36
N ASP A 763 46.82 -9.28 -16.65
CA ASP A 763 46.48 -8.16 -17.55
C ASP A 763 46.23 -6.84 -16.80
N ALA A 764 46.80 -6.69 -15.60
CA ALA A 764 46.75 -5.48 -14.78
C ALA A 764 47.65 -4.35 -15.35
N SER A 765 47.62 -4.15 -16.67
CA SER A 765 48.48 -3.26 -17.46
C SER A 765 48.02 -1.79 -17.47
N GLN A 766 47.36 -1.34 -16.40
CA GLN A 766 47.24 0.08 -16.06
C GLN A 766 47.57 0.25 -14.58
N ALA A 767 48.72 0.88 -14.35
CA ALA A 767 49.34 1.11 -13.06
C ALA A 767 48.46 1.96 -12.13
N SER A 768 47.82 1.33 -11.13
CA SER A 768 47.54 1.88 -9.78
C SER A 768 46.57 0.97 -8.99
N GLU A 769 46.74 -0.36 -9.01
CA GLU A 769 45.94 -1.22 -8.12
C GLU A 769 46.65 -1.38 -6.77
N ALA A 770 45.97 -1.01 -5.68
CA ALA A 770 46.50 -1.08 -4.33
C ALA A 770 47.02 -2.50 -4.03
N SER A 771 48.22 -2.61 -3.46
CA SER A 771 48.85 -3.91 -3.13
C SER A 771 47.96 -4.85 -2.29
N GLY A 772 47.02 -4.29 -1.52
CA GLY A 772 46.00 -5.02 -0.77
C GLY A 772 44.99 -5.74 -1.66
N LEU A 773 44.55 -5.12 -2.77
CA LEU A 773 43.57 -5.69 -3.69
C LEU A 773 44.15 -6.89 -4.42
N ASN A 774 45.39 -6.81 -4.90
CA ASN A 774 46.07 -7.95 -5.55
C ASN A 774 46.17 -9.17 -4.63
N LYS A 775 46.51 -8.96 -3.35
CA LYS A 775 46.54 -10.03 -2.35
C LYS A 775 45.16 -10.64 -2.14
N GLN A 776 44.11 -9.82 -2.11
CA GLN A 776 42.73 -10.27 -1.94
C GLN A 776 42.19 -10.97 -3.18
N ALA A 777 42.41 -10.42 -4.38
CA ALA A 777 42.05 -11.03 -5.67
C ALA A 777 42.68 -12.41 -5.81
N PHE A 778 43.98 -12.54 -5.53
CA PHE A 778 44.68 -13.83 -5.54
C PHE A 778 44.09 -14.81 -4.52
N LYS A 779 43.78 -14.33 -3.30
CA LYS A 779 43.11 -15.10 -2.24
C LYS A 779 41.74 -15.62 -2.65
N GLN A 780 40.87 -14.76 -3.16
CA GLN A 780 39.51 -15.16 -3.52
C GLN A 780 39.50 -16.04 -4.78
N THR A 781 40.37 -15.77 -5.76
CA THR A 781 40.52 -16.60 -6.97
C THR A 781 40.93 -18.02 -6.62
N THR A 782 41.95 -18.19 -5.77
CA THR A 782 42.41 -19.51 -5.31
C THR A 782 41.29 -20.27 -4.58
N ARG A 783 40.53 -19.59 -3.72
CA ARG A 783 39.40 -20.17 -2.98
C ARG A 783 38.22 -20.52 -3.89
N ALA A 784 37.92 -19.69 -4.88
CA ALA A 784 36.85 -19.92 -5.84
C ALA A 784 37.17 -21.11 -6.75
N LEU A 785 38.41 -21.22 -7.23
CA LEU A 785 38.91 -22.41 -7.95
C LEU A 785 38.81 -23.66 -7.07
N ALA A 786 39.25 -23.58 -5.80
CA ALA A 786 39.11 -24.69 -4.86
C ALA A 786 37.67 -25.13 -4.63
N ASN A 787 36.71 -24.18 -4.61
CA ASN A 787 35.29 -24.49 -4.48
C ASN A 787 34.69 -25.05 -5.78
N ALA A 788 35.21 -24.65 -6.94
CA ALA A 788 34.79 -25.15 -8.25
C ALA A 788 35.33 -26.57 -8.54
N LEU A 789 36.42 -26.99 -7.90
CA LEU A 789 36.95 -28.36 -7.99
C LEU A 789 35.89 -29.40 -7.58
N GLY A 790 35.56 -30.30 -8.50
CA GLY A 790 34.56 -31.35 -8.29
C GLY A 790 33.11 -30.87 -8.28
N SER A 791 32.85 -29.59 -8.62
CA SER A 791 31.50 -29.06 -8.78
C SER A 791 30.90 -29.49 -10.13
N GLN A 792 29.59 -29.79 -10.15
CA GLN A 792 28.85 -30.01 -11.40
C GLN A 792 28.67 -28.73 -12.23
N HIS A 793 28.72 -27.56 -11.58
CA HIS A 793 28.52 -26.25 -12.20
C HIS A 793 29.64 -25.27 -11.80
N PRO A 794 30.90 -25.49 -12.27
CA PRO A 794 32.04 -24.66 -11.87
C PRO A 794 31.89 -23.20 -12.31
N LYS A 795 31.22 -22.94 -13.44
CA LYS A 795 31.01 -21.59 -13.99
C LYS A 795 30.26 -20.67 -13.01
N ASP A 796 29.30 -21.18 -12.25
CA ASP A 796 28.53 -20.39 -11.27
C ASP A 796 29.38 -19.87 -10.12
N THR A 797 30.43 -20.62 -9.75
CA THR A 797 31.39 -20.19 -8.73
C THR A 797 32.44 -19.25 -9.32
N LEU A 798 32.94 -19.56 -10.52
CA LEU A 798 34.00 -18.81 -11.17
C LEU A 798 33.57 -17.42 -11.64
N LYS A 799 32.29 -17.23 -12.01
CA LYS A 799 31.80 -15.91 -12.48
C LYS A 799 31.98 -14.80 -11.46
N HIS A 800 31.99 -15.10 -10.17
CA HIS A 800 32.21 -14.10 -9.12
C HIS A 800 33.61 -13.50 -9.15
N ILE A 801 34.60 -14.24 -9.69
CA ILE A 801 35.99 -13.77 -9.82
C ILE A 801 36.08 -12.61 -10.81
N LEU A 802 35.16 -12.52 -11.78
CA LEU A 802 35.18 -11.48 -12.80
C LEU A 802 35.16 -10.07 -12.22
N LEU A 803 34.53 -9.87 -11.06
CA LEU A 803 34.54 -8.58 -10.36
C LEU A 803 35.95 -8.14 -9.95
N TYR A 804 36.87 -9.08 -9.71
CA TYR A 804 38.25 -8.81 -9.31
C TYR A 804 39.21 -8.63 -10.50
N LEU A 805 38.75 -8.86 -11.73
CA LEU A 805 39.58 -8.72 -12.91
C LEU A 805 39.73 -7.24 -13.32
N PRO A 806 40.80 -6.88 -14.05
CA PRO A 806 40.95 -5.56 -14.65
C PRO A 806 39.76 -5.24 -15.57
N ASN A 807 39.33 -3.97 -15.60
CA ASN A 807 38.23 -3.47 -16.42
C ASN A 807 36.85 -4.13 -16.20
N ALA A 808 36.65 -4.82 -15.07
CA ALA A 808 35.39 -5.49 -14.73
C ALA A 808 34.18 -4.55 -14.83
N GLU A 809 34.34 -3.28 -14.48
CA GLU A 809 33.30 -2.25 -14.59
C GLU A 809 32.83 -2.01 -16.03
N ALA A 810 33.76 -2.03 -17.00
CA ALA A 810 33.42 -1.88 -18.42
C ALA A 810 32.90 -3.20 -19.00
N ASP A 811 33.58 -4.31 -18.71
CA ASP A 811 33.26 -5.64 -19.22
C ASP A 811 31.87 -6.12 -18.76
N LEU A 812 31.48 -5.81 -17.52
CA LEU A 812 30.17 -6.13 -16.95
C LEU A 812 29.20 -4.94 -16.99
N GLN A 813 29.58 -3.81 -17.62
CA GLN A 813 28.75 -2.59 -17.72
C GLN A 813 28.20 -2.12 -16.37
N LEU A 814 29.03 -2.14 -15.32
CA LEU A 814 28.62 -1.75 -13.98
C LEU A 814 28.47 -0.23 -13.90
N PRO A 815 27.47 0.30 -13.15
CA PRO A 815 27.22 1.73 -13.03
C PRO A 815 28.18 2.42 -12.04
N LEU A 816 29.44 1.98 -11.97
CA LEU A 816 30.42 2.42 -10.97
C LEU A 816 31.78 2.69 -11.63
N SER A 817 32.57 3.57 -11.02
CA SER A 817 33.98 3.74 -11.38
C SER A 817 34.84 2.58 -10.85
N ARG A 818 36.03 2.40 -11.44
CA ARG A 818 37.01 1.40 -10.97
C ARG A 818 37.36 1.59 -9.50
N THR A 819 37.58 2.82 -9.06
CA THR A 819 37.98 3.13 -7.68
C THR A 819 36.91 2.72 -6.67
N VAL A 820 35.64 2.97 -6.99
CA VAL A 820 34.50 2.57 -6.14
C VAL A 820 34.36 1.06 -6.08
N LEU A 821 34.46 0.37 -7.22
CA LEU A 821 34.43 -1.08 -7.26
C LEU A 821 35.56 -1.68 -6.39
N GLN A 822 36.78 -1.16 -6.49
CA GLN A 822 37.91 -1.60 -5.67
C GLN A 822 37.63 -1.45 -4.18
N SER A 823 37.04 -0.32 -3.75
CA SER A 823 36.66 -0.08 -2.36
C SER A 823 35.69 -1.14 -1.83
N PHE A 824 34.67 -1.51 -2.62
CA PHE A 824 33.73 -2.57 -2.25
C PHE A 824 34.33 -3.98 -2.30
N LEU A 825 35.27 -4.25 -3.20
CA LEU A 825 35.99 -5.53 -3.24
C LEU A 825 36.88 -5.73 -2.02
N LEU A 826 37.49 -4.65 -1.51
CA LEU A 826 38.27 -4.64 -0.28
C LEU A 826 37.36 -4.72 0.96
N ASN A 827 36.20 -4.06 0.92
CA ASN A 827 35.25 -3.97 2.02
C ASN A 827 33.83 -4.43 1.61
N PRO A 828 33.57 -5.75 1.42
CA PRO A 828 32.25 -6.22 0.98
C PRO A 828 31.10 -5.87 1.93
N HIS A 829 31.41 -5.77 3.23
CA HIS A 829 30.48 -5.36 4.28
C HIS A 829 29.92 -3.92 4.11
N TRP A 830 30.58 -3.08 3.29
CA TRP A 830 30.07 -1.74 2.95
C TRP A 830 28.91 -1.80 1.93
N LEU A 831 28.77 -2.88 1.17
CA LEU A 831 27.57 -3.08 0.34
C LEU A 831 26.44 -3.65 1.18
N ASP A 832 26.73 -4.76 1.85
CA ASP A 832 25.77 -5.51 2.65
C ASP A 832 26.37 -5.82 4.01
N ALA A 833 25.73 -5.26 5.03
CA ALA A 833 26.07 -5.41 6.43
C ALA A 833 26.18 -6.88 6.89
N GLU A 834 25.47 -7.81 6.26
CA GLU A 834 25.50 -9.24 6.57
C GLU A 834 26.78 -9.93 6.02
N GLN A 835 27.51 -9.30 5.11
CA GLN A 835 28.76 -9.84 4.56
C GLN A 835 29.94 -9.61 5.51
N ALA A 836 30.83 -10.61 5.61
CA ALA A 836 32.08 -10.47 6.36
C ALA A 836 33.09 -9.60 5.59
N SER A 837 33.90 -8.82 6.31
CA SER A 837 34.93 -7.94 5.74
C SER A 837 35.95 -8.64 4.84
N THR A 838 36.17 -9.95 5.03
CA THR A 838 37.11 -10.76 4.24
C THR A 838 36.44 -11.75 3.28
N SER A 839 35.11 -11.67 3.15
CA SER A 839 34.36 -12.52 2.23
C SER A 839 34.64 -12.16 0.77
N MET A 840 34.32 -13.06 -0.15
CA MET A 840 34.35 -12.76 -1.58
C MET A 840 33.04 -12.09 -1.95
N LEU A 841 33.11 -10.91 -2.56
CA LEU A 841 31.93 -10.28 -3.12
C LEU A 841 31.43 -11.12 -4.30
N LYS A 842 30.15 -11.53 -4.24
CA LYS A 842 29.55 -12.38 -5.27
C LYS A 842 28.80 -11.53 -6.30
N LEU A 843 28.99 -11.82 -7.57
CA LEU A 843 28.14 -11.32 -8.65
C LEU A 843 26.74 -11.95 -8.58
N THR A 844 25.81 -11.25 -7.94
CA THR A 844 24.41 -11.64 -7.73
C THR A 844 23.47 -10.48 -8.04
N LEU A 845 22.18 -10.75 -8.11
CA LEU A 845 21.15 -9.74 -8.32
C LEU A 845 21.20 -8.65 -7.23
N SER A 846 21.39 -9.05 -5.96
CA SER A 846 21.62 -8.14 -4.82
C SER A 846 22.78 -7.17 -5.09
N THR A 847 23.94 -7.69 -5.48
CA THR A 847 25.13 -6.85 -5.72
C THR A 847 24.90 -5.84 -6.85
N LEU A 848 24.28 -6.27 -7.95
CA LEU A 848 23.96 -5.35 -9.06
C LEU A 848 22.92 -4.30 -8.66
N TYR A 849 21.88 -4.69 -7.93
CA TYR A 849 20.90 -3.76 -7.36
C TYR A 849 21.62 -2.70 -6.51
N LEU A 850 22.45 -3.11 -5.55
CA LEU A 850 23.14 -2.19 -4.64
C LEU A 850 24.13 -1.26 -5.37
N PHE A 851 24.82 -1.74 -6.40
CA PHE A 851 25.65 -0.89 -7.26
C PHE A 851 24.84 0.18 -7.97
N GLN A 852 23.67 -0.18 -8.50
CA GLN A 852 22.76 0.80 -9.10
C GLN A 852 22.23 1.78 -8.07
N ARG A 853 21.88 1.32 -6.85
CA ARG A 853 21.39 2.20 -5.77
C ARG A 853 22.48 3.15 -5.27
N PHE A 854 23.73 2.72 -5.19
CA PHE A 854 24.86 3.59 -4.87
C PHE A 854 24.99 4.72 -5.90
N ASN A 855 24.96 4.38 -7.19
CA ASN A 855 25.02 5.40 -8.24
C ASN A 855 23.78 6.31 -8.24
N HIS A 856 22.59 5.74 -8.00
CA HIS A 856 21.35 6.50 -7.91
C HIS A 856 21.37 7.50 -6.75
N PHE A 857 21.90 7.12 -5.58
CA PHE A 857 22.07 8.05 -4.45
C PHE A 857 22.89 9.27 -4.85
N SER A 858 24.03 9.03 -5.49
CA SER A 858 24.92 10.10 -5.97
C SER A 858 24.20 11.06 -6.92
N LEU A 859 23.42 10.53 -7.87
CA LEU A 859 22.63 11.34 -8.81
C LEU A 859 21.47 12.09 -8.14
N GLN A 860 20.76 11.44 -7.21
CA GLN A 860 19.57 12.00 -6.55
C GLN A 860 19.93 13.16 -5.62
N TYR A 861 21.02 13.04 -4.87
CA TYR A 861 21.46 14.03 -3.87
C TYR A 861 22.62 14.91 -4.35
N GLY A 862 23.12 14.71 -5.57
CA GLY A 862 24.19 15.53 -6.16
C GLY A 862 25.55 15.38 -5.46
N VAL A 863 25.83 14.22 -4.88
CA VAL A 863 27.04 13.95 -4.08
C VAL A 863 28.02 13.07 -4.84
N ASN A 864 29.32 13.38 -4.77
CA ASN A 864 30.37 12.57 -5.41
C ASN A 864 30.51 11.19 -4.73
N HIS A 865 30.87 10.17 -5.49
CA HIS A 865 31.14 8.82 -4.98
C HIS A 865 32.21 8.82 -3.88
N ASP A 866 33.24 9.67 -3.99
CA ASP A 866 34.30 9.76 -2.97
C ASP A 866 33.76 10.20 -1.60
N THR A 867 32.82 11.14 -1.57
CA THR A 867 32.19 11.60 -0.32
C THR A 867 31.44 10.47 0.37
N LEU A 868 30.75 9.62 -0.39
CA LEU A 868 30.06 8.45 0.16
C LEU A 868 31.03 7.38 0.66
N LEU A 869 32.14 7.16 -0.05
CA LEU A 869 33.18 6.24 0.42
C LEU A 869 33.86 6.74 1.70
N ILE A 870 34.09 8.06 1.81
CA ILE A 870 34.59 8.69 3.04
C ILE A 870 33.60 8.45 4.18
N TYR A 871 32.30 8.70 3.96
CA TYR A 871 31.27 8.42 4.95
C TYR A 871 31.27 6.96 5.40
N LEU A 872 31.27 6.00 4.45
CA LEU A 872 31.27 4.57 4.77
C LEU A 872 32.52 4.14 5.55
N ASN A 873 33.67 4.75 5.24
CA ASN A 873 34.91 4.52 5.97
C ASN A 873 34.85 5.06 7.40
N GLU A 874 34.27 6.25 7.62
CA GLU A 874 34.08 6.84 8.95
C GLU A 874 33.04 6.05 9.78
N ALA A 875 31.96 5.59 9.15
CA ALA A 875 30.92 4.77 9.79
C ALA A 875 31.41 3.36 10.16
N ASN A 876 32.48 2.87 9.53
CA ASN A 876 33.12 1.57 9.78
C ASN A 876 34.57 1.76 10.26
N PRO A 877 34.79 2.29 11.47
CA PRO A 877 36.14 2.59 11.95
C PRO A 877 36.93 1.29 12.14
N GLN A 878 38.17 1.27 11.66
CA GLN A 878 39.06 0.10 11.83
C GLN A 878 39.54 -0.06 13.28
N VAL A 879 39.59 1.05 14.02
CA VAL A 879 39.91 1.09 15.46
C VAL A 879 38.62 1.31 16.21
N LEU A 880 38.38 0.53 17.26
CA LEU A 880 37.21 0.68 18.11
C LEU A 880 37.19 2.11 18.72
N PRO A 881 36.17 2.92 18.47
CA PRO A 881 36.05 4.25 19.05
C PRO A 881 35.80 4.16 20.57
N GLU A 882 36.32 5.15 21.31
CA GLU A 882 36.12 5.25 22.76
C GLU A 882 34.65 5.56 23.12
N ASP A 883 33.95 6.31 22.26
CA ASP A 883 32.54 6.64 22.43
C ASP A 883 31.75 6.41 21.12
N TRP A 884 30.93 5.35 21.12
CA TRP A 884 30.03 5.02 20.02
C TRP A 884 28.91 6.04 19.84
N THR A 885 28.55 6.77 20.90
CA THR A 885 27.42 7.71 20.88
C THR A 885 27.75 8.93 20.03
N SER A 886 28.91 9.54 20.25
CA SER A 886 29.39 10.67 19.43
C SER A 886 29.56 10.29 17.97
N LEU A 887 30.10 9.10 17.66
CA LEU A 887 30.22 8.61 16.29
C LEU A 887 28.85 8.46 15.61
N ASN A 888 27.85 7.91 16.32
CA ASN A 888 26.50 7.77 15.78
C ASN A 888 25.88 9.15 15.48
N VAL A 889 25.98 10.10 16.42
CA VAL A 889 25.47 11.47 16.24
C VAL A 889 26.14 12.18 15.06
N GLN A 890 27.46 12.02 14.91
CA GLN A 890 28.19 12.56 13.76
C GLN A 890 27.71 11.92 12.45
N SER A 891 27.55 10.60 12.43
CA SER A 891 27.08 9.85 11.26
C SER A 891 25.68 10.29 10.83
N HIS A 892 24.77 10.52 11.79
CA HIS A 892 23.41 11.01 11.52
C HIS A 892 23.43 12.43 10.96
N ARG A 893 24.28 13.32 11.51
CA ARG A 893 24.43 14.70 11.03
C ARG A 893 24.94 14.75 9.60
N GLN A 894 26.00 13.99 9.29
CA GLN A 894 26.55 13.92 7.94
C GLN A 894 25.52 13.42 6.92
N LEU A 895 24.78 12.35 7.22
CA LEU A 895 23.72 11.85 6.32
C LEU A 895 22.58 12.85 6.17
N SER A 896 22.19 13.52 7.26
CA SER A 896 21.17 14.57 7.25
C SER A 896 21.56 15.73 6.32
N GLU A 897 22.81 16.18 6.40
CA GLU A 897 23.35 17.23 5.52
C GLU A 897 23.37 16.78 4.06
N ILE A 898 23.83 15.56 3.79
CA ILE A 898 23.87 14.97 2.44
C ILE A 898 22.47 14.83 1.84
N MET A 899 21.51 14.32 2.61
CA MET A 899 20.15 14.02 2.10
C MET A 899 19.22 15.25 2.12
N GLY A 900 19.66 16.36 2.72
CA GLY A 900 18.81 17.52 2.98
C GLY A 900 17.61 17.18 3.87
N TRP A 901 17.81 16.29 4.86
CA TRP A 901 16.76 15.71 5.68
C TRP A 901 16.97 16.02 7.16
N SER A 902 15.95 15.86 8.01
CA SER A 902 16.05 16.21 9.44
C SER A 902 16.95 15.22 10.21
N PRO A 903 17.94 15.70 11.00
CA PRO A 903 18.80 14.82 11.81
C PRO A 903 17.99 13.92 12.75
N ALA A 904 16.92 14.46 13.35
CA ALA A 904 16.08 13.72 14.28
C ALA A 904 15.30 12.58 13.61
N GLU A 905 14.91 12.73 12.34
CA GLU A 905 14.24 11.67 11.59
C GLU A 905 15.21 10.57 11.16
N VAL A 906 16.43 10.95 10.77
CA VAL A 906 17.52 10.01 10.48
C VAL A 906 17.89 9.20 11.72
N GLU A 907 18.05 9.87 12.88
CA GLU A 907 18.31 9.20 14.16
C GLU A 907 17.19 8.20 14.50
N LEU A 908 15.93 8.61 14.40
CA LEU A 908 14.78 7.76 14.70
C LEU A 908 14.74 6.48 13.84
N LEU A 909 15.09 6.57 12.56
CA LEU A 909 15.14 5.41 11.66
C LEU A 909 16.36 4.54 11.94
N THR A 910 17.53 5.14 12.10
CA THR A 910 18.77 4.41 12.34
C THR A 910 18.78 3.67 13.67
N GLN A 911 18.00 4.07 14.67
CA GLN A 911 17.79 3.30 15.91
C GLN A 911 17.28 1.87 15.67
N ARG A 912 16.68 1.57 14.51
CA ARG A 912 16.25 0.22 14.13
C ARG A 912 17.35 -0.64 13.53
N LEU A 913 18.47 -0.03 13.16
CA LEU A 913 19.63 -0.73 12.62
C LEU A 913 20.45 -1.34 13.76
N PRO A 914 21.12 -2.48 13.55
CA PRO A 914 21.86 -3.18 14.62
C PRO A 914 22.87 -2.28 15.35
N GLU A 915 23.57 -1.44 14.60
CA GLU A 915 24.64 -0.56 15.11
C GLU A 915 24.18 0.88 15.38
N LYS A 916 22.87 1.14 15.26
CA LYS A 916 22.26 2.48 15.40
C LYS A 916 22.81 3.54 14.43
N ARG A 917 23.49 3.12 13.37
CA ARG A 917 24.02 3.96 12.28
C ARG A 917 24.00 3.18 10.97
N VAL A 918 24.09 3.90 9.86
CA VAL A 918 24.20 3.30 8.52
C VAL A 918 25.66 2.95 8.27
N ARG A 919 25.95 1.66 8.05
CA ARG A 919 27.30 1.16 7.77
C ARG A 919 27.43 0.51 6.39
N SER A 920 26.32 0.31 5.70
CA SER A 920 26.27 -0.39 4.41
C SER A 920 25.29 0.25 3.43
N MET A 921 25.45 -0.06 2.14
CA MET A 921 24.54 0.39 1.08
C MET A 921 23.13 -0.18 1.23
N VAL A 922 22.96 -1.40 1.77
CA VAL A 922 21.62 -1.97 2.09
C VAL A 922 20.87 -1.06 3.08
N GLU A 923 21.55 -0.66 4.15
CA GLU A 923 20.96 0.21 5.18
C GLU A 923 20.74 1.63 4.66
N LEU A 924 21.65 2.14 3.81
CA LEU A 924 21.50 3.45 3.17
C LEU A 924 20.32 3.45 2.18
N ASP A 925 20.16 2.39 1.37
CA ASP A 925 19.03 2.23 0.46
C ASP A 925 17.70 2.19 1.23
N TRP A 926 17.65 1.49 2.36
CA TRP A 926 16.48 1.52 3.23
C TRP A 926 16.17 2.93 3.72
N LEU A 927 17.18 3.70 4.13
CA LEU A 927 17.01 5.09 4.56
C LEU A 927 16.51 5.97 3.40
N MET A 928 17.03 5.78 2.17
CA MET A 928 16.52 6.47 0.98
C MET A 928 15.05 6.18 0.74
N ARG A 929 14.65 4.90 0.77
CA ARG A 929 13.25 4.50 0.56
C ARG A 929 12.32 5.05 1.65
N CYS A 930 12.80 5.14 2.90
CA CYS A 930 12.08 5.84 3.96
C CYS A 930 11.89 7.32 3.64
N HIS A 931 12.94 8.01 3.16
CA HIS A 931 12.87 9.41 2.77
C HIS A 931 11.95 9.65 1.57
N ASP A 932 11.96 8.75 0.58
CA ASP A 932 11.06 8.83 -0.56
C ASP A 932 9.61 8.59 -0.13
N ALA A 933 9.36 7.67 0.82
CA ALA A 933 8.03 7.42 1.38
C ALA A 933 7.51 8.60 2.21
N THR A 934 8.35 9.27 3.01
CA THR A 934 7.95 10.49 3.74
C THR A 934 7.63 11.62 2.79
N LYS A 935 8.42 11.81 1.72
CA LYS A 935 8.13 12.78 0.66
C LYS A 935 6.83 12.47 -0.09
N ALA A 936 6.62 11.21 -0.47
CA ALA A 936 5.44 10.80 -1.24
C ALA A 936 4.14 10.90 -0.44
N THR A 937 4.20 10.70 0.88
CA THR A 937 3.02 10.79 1.77
C THR A 937 2.82 12.19 2.36
N GLY A 938 3.89 12.95 2.54
CA GLY A 938 3.95 14.17 3.36
C GLY A 938 4.03 13.89 4.87
N LEU A 939 4.07 12.61 5.28
CA LEU A 939 4.15 12.21 6.69
C LEU A 939 5.60 12.29 7.21
N SER A 940 5.75 12.53 8.51
CA SER A 940 7.05 12.39 9.19
C SER A 940 7.51 10.93 9.22
N ALA A 941 8.82 10.70 9.37
CA ALA A 941 9.38 9.35 9.46
C ALA A 941 8.73 8.53 10.58
N LYS A 942 8.47 9.18 11.73
CA LYS A 942 7.76 8.58 12.86
C LYS A 942 6.36 8.09 12.46
N MET A 943 5.60 8.87 11.71
CA MET A 943 4.24 8.52 11.30
C MET A 943 4.21 7.46 10.21
N VAL A 944 5.18 7.47 9.29
CA VAL A 944 5.36 6.40 8.30
C VAL A 944 5.66 5.08 9.00
N LEU A 945 6.58 5.08 9.97
CA LEU A 945 6.83 3.89 10.78
C LEU A 945 5.56 3.47 11.54
N LEU A 946 4.87 4.39 12.22
CA LEU A 946 3.65 4.07 12.96
C LEU A 946 2.59 3.43 12.06
N ALA A 947 2.42 3.94 10.83
CA ALA A 947 1.51 3.38 9.83
C ALA A 947 1.83 1.92 9.47
N THR A 948 3.12 1.56 9.36
CA THR A 948 3.53 0.16 9.09
C THR A 948 3.33 -0.80 10.27
N GLY A 949 3.09 -0.26 11.47
CA GLY A 949 2.81 -1.02 12.69
C GLY A 949 1.32 -1.26 12.95
N LEU A 950 0.44 -0.61 12.19
CA LEU A 950 -1.02 -0.75 12.34
C LEU A 950 -1.45 -2.20 12.12
N THR A 951 -2.44 -2.64 12.90
CA THR A 951 -3.02 -3.98 12.81
C THR A 951 -4.44 -3.90 12.24
N THR A 952 -4.83 -4.95 11.55
CA THR A 952 -6.15 -5.18 10.95
C THR A 952 -7.11 -5.90 11.89
N THR A 953 -6.67 -6.23 13.10
CA THR A 953 -7.46 -6.94 14.11
C THR A 953 -8.12 -6.01 15.12
N TYR A 954 -7.54 -4.84 15.41
CA TYR A 954 -8.14 -3.86 16.32
C TYR A 954 -7.76 -2.42 15.95
N SER A 955 -8.63 -1.47 16.29
CA SER A 955 -8.35 -0.03 16.15
C SER A 955 -7.71 0.49 17.44
N SER A 956 -6.39 0.70 17.42
CA SER A 956 -5.63 1.36 18.49
C SER A 956 -5.61 2.89 18.35
N ASP A 957 -5.09 3.59 19.37
CA ASP A 957 -4.81 5.03 19.29
C ASP A 957 -3.83 5.39 18.16
N ASP A 958 -3.01 4.44 17.71
CA ASP A 958 -2.08 4.65 16.59
C ASP A 958 -2.82 4.93 15.28
N TRP A 959 -3.98 4.29 15.05
CA TRP A 959 -4.83 4.60 13.89
C TRP A 959 -5.25 6.07 13.90
N LYS A 960 -5.60 6.61 15.06
CA LYS A 960 -5.99 8.01 15.22
C LYS A 960 -4.81 8.95 14.98
N HIS A 961 -3.64 8.64 15.52
CA HIS A 961 -2.43 9.44 15.30
C HIS A 961 -2.03 9.50 13.83
N VAL A 962 -2.02 8.34 13.14
CA VAL A 962 -1.72 8.26 11.70
C VAL A 962 -2.78 8.98 10.88
N GLY A 963 -4.07 8.81 11.20
CA GLY A 963 -5.17 9.42 10.46
C GLY A 963 -5.17 10.95 10.54
N VAL A 964 -4.98 11.50 11.74
CA VAL A 964 -4.87 12.95 11.95
C VAL A 964 -3.64 13.52 11.23
N ALA A 965 -2.49 12.84 11.35
CA ALA A 965 -1.27 13.27 10.66
C ALA A 965 -1.46 13.24 9.13
N ALA A 966 -2.04 12.18 8.58
CA ALA A 966 -2.26 12.02 7.15
C ALA A 966 -3.19 13.08 6.59
N LEU A 967 -4.28 13.43 7.28
CA LEU A 967 -5.15 14.53 6.87
C LEU A 967 -4.43 15.89 6.90
N GLY A 968 -3.55 16.11 7.88
CA GLY A 968 -2.75 17.34 7.99
C GLY A 968 -1.75 17.54 6.85
N THR A 969 -1.46 16.51 6.05
CA THR A 969 -0.55 16.59 4.89
C THR A 969 -1.19 17.12 3.62
N HIS A 970 -2.52 17.28 3.58
CA HIS A 970 -3.18 17.87 2.41
C HIS A 970 -3.08 19.39 2.46
N PRO A 971 -2.73 20.06 1.35
CA PRO A 971 -2.73 21.52 1.31
C PRO A 971 -4.13 22.01 1.68
N ARG A 972 -4.22 23.00 2.58
CA ARG A 972 -5.47 23.72 2.79
C ARG A 972 -5.82 24.37 1.45
N ASN A 973 -6.84 23.84 0.77
CA ASN A 973 -7.50 24.61 -0.26
C ASN A 973 -8.19 25.76 0.48
N ASP A 974 -7.53 26.92 0.52
CA ASP A 974 -8.10 28.20 0.99
C ASP A 974 -9.14 28.76 -0.02
N HIS A 975 -9.88 27.86 -0.68
CA HIS A 975 -11.00 28.17 -1.57
C HIS A 975 -12.18 27.29 -1.18
N VAL A 976 -12.82 27.65 -0.06
CA VAL A 976 -14.25 27.43 0.18
C VAL A 976 -14.80 28.71 0.74
#